data_AF-A0A938S7R2-F1
#
_entry.id   AF-A0A938S7R2-F1
#
_cell.length_a   1.000
_cell.length_b   1.000
_cell.length_c   1.000
_cell.angle_alpha   90.00
_cell.angle_beta   90.00
_cell.angle_gamma   90.00
#
_symmetry.space_group_name_H-M   'P 1'
#
loop_
_entity.id
_entity.type
_entity.pdbx_description
1 polymer ?
#
loop_
_entity_poly.entity_id
_entity_poly.type
_entity_poly.pdbx_seq_one_letter_code
_entity_poly.pdbx_strand_id
1 'polypeptide(L)'
;MTSPTVTRHIFCVTVLLLAPASSSYLPTALGAYHPTYLKYALFQTAVALAACIAITHTPLRSGPPTSARPWTVPMRTVLAAFPSCLALLLYVGASLLSILWSDCRAVSAMSCFPLVFYAAWAVLIVSAMSSKRDGTSIAQSLVLAGVLAALIGLGAYVAGLVEQPDRLRYAGYRLMKPFGNPTFMACFLLLPMLLTVAHVRAATGWRFWARLAALALMLVALSLTRSESGLVGLLAGIVVYVLLLQQWNRRRAAIALGSASAGLAVILACLPLWWPRVMSAAFNPESTLHARAFLWQTAWTMFKEHPWLGWGSGAFISNAYRFLPPDANLYPYVGIGAPLSGLINHVHNEIVEIAVETGLVGLTIFLAFIGIVFVRAARLARATPDGELRATGLGLLAGAAAMLVESCGDVALRFWDVAPFFWTALGLLMAIGSSAPGADGPQASSVPQPSRPRPAFLTALLILAAAVWWLTCGRPYQSQVCLANAEGMVKRGNDAGAVPLYRRAIATGLYHVDYVRSHLLLGTCLARLQRYEEAGAVLEKLQALAPNYHRSRLYLGDIYLRLGRVPSAMDSLRIYHSQNPYDPAVYLRLAIGHRELGQSAQAEEMLQKGLKLAPNNAALQQEMQALRAPQPSRP
;
A
#
# COMPACT_ATOMS: atom_id res chain seq x y z
N MET A 1 32.62 0.16 -28.16
CA MET A 1 32.07 -1.02 -27.47
C MET A 1 31.89 -0.67 -26.00
N THR A 2 30.71 -0.19 -25.61
CA THR A 2 30.38 0.20 -24.24
C THR A 2 30.07 -1.03 -23.39
N SER A 3 30.43 -0.99 -22.10
CA SER A 3 30.41 -2.17 -21.23
C SER A 3 28.99 -2.70 -20.99
N PRO A 4 28.73 -4.01 -21.19
CA PRO A 4 27.49 -4.65 -20.79
C PRO A 4 27.27 -4.69 -19.27
N THR A 5 28.19 -4.18 -18.44
CA THR A 5 28.13 -4.31 -16.97
C THR A 5 27.06 -3.45 -16.31
N VAL A 6 26.96 -2.14 -16.56
CA VAL A 6 25.95 -1.28 -15.88
C VAL A 6 24.53 -1.72 -16.23
N THR A 7 24.30 -2.03 -17.51
CA THR A 7 23.05 -2.61 -17.98
C THR A 7 22.78 -3.98 -17.37
N ARG A 8 23.79 -4.87 -17.29
CA ARG A 8 23.66 -6.16 -16.56
C ARG A 8 23.39 -5.97 -15.07
N HIS A 9 23.87 -4.89 -14.46
CA HIS A 9 23.70 -4.65 -13.03
C HIS A 9 22.31 -4.09 -12.73
N ILE A 10 21.82 -3.13 -13.51
CA ILE A 10 20.42 -2.67 -13.44
C ILE A 10 19.46 -3.81 -13.80
N PHE A 11 19.81 -4.63 -14.80
CA PHE A 11 19.11 -5.87 -15.11
C PHE A 11 19.11 -6.84 -13.93
N CYS A 12 20.26 -7.08 -13.28
CA CYS A 12 20.33 -7.89 -12.08
C CYS A 12 19.46 -7.29 -10.96
N VAL A 13 19.46 -5.98 -10.72
CA VAL A 13 18.56 -5.34 -9.75
C VAL A 13 17.11 -5.62 -10.12
N THR A 14 16.74 -5.39 -11.37
CA THR A 14 15.36 -5.50 -11.85
C THR A 14 14.88 -6.96 -11.80
N VAL A 15 15.72 -7.92 -12.16
CA VAL A 15 15.45 -9.36 -12.09
C VAL A 15 15.49 -9.88 -10.65
N LEU A 16 16.31 -9.30 -9.77
CA LEU A 16 16.39 -9.67 -8.35
C LEU A 16 15.29 -9.02 -7.50
N LEU A 17 14.74 -7.87 -7.92
CA LEU A 17 13.48 -7.32 -7.38
C LEU A 17 12.27 -8.21 -7.71
N LEU A 18 12.37 -9.06 -8.74
CA LEU A 18 11.37 -10.08 -9.10
C LEU A 18 11.61 -11.45 -8.45
N ALA A 19 12.72 -11.63 -7.72
CA ALA A 19 12.96 -12.86 -6.98
C ALA A 19 11.80 -13.09 -6.02
N PRO A 20 11.28 -14.33 -5.91
CA PRO A 20 9.91 -14.61 -5.46
C PRO A 20 9.61 -13.95 -4.11
N ALA A 21 8.78 -12.90 -4.17
CA ALA A 21 8.29 -12.14 -3.03
C ALA A 21 7.12 -12.89 -2.37
N SER A 22 7.41 -14.01 -1.70
CA SER A 22 6.42 -14.56 -0.78
C SER A 22 6.36 -13.68 0.48
N SER A 23 5.17 -13.11 0.72
CA SER A 23 4.63 -12.63 2.01
C SER A 23 4.50 -11.13 2.33
N SER A 24 4.25 -10.23 1.38
CA SER A 24 3.67 -8.91 1.75
C SER A 24 2.25 -9.03 2.33
N TYR A 25 1.56 -10.15 2.11
CA TYR A 25 0.31 -10.53 2.79
C TYR A 25 0.26 -12.06 3.00
N LEU A 26 0.81 -12.58 4.09
CA LEU A 26 0.68 -14.01 4.42
C LEU A 26 -0.13 -14.24 5.69
N PRO A 27 -1.47 -14.09 5.67
CA PRO A 27 -2.31 -14.62 6.74
C PRO A 27 -2.73 -16.05 6.39
N THR A 28 -1.85 -17.04 6.47
CA THR A 28 -2.30 -18.44 6.40
C THR A 28 -2.97 -18.84 7.71
N ALA A 29 -4.00 -19.68 7.61
CA ALA A 29 -4.87 -20.17 8.68
C ALA A 29 -4.19 -20.90 9.87
N LEU A 30 -2.86 -20.92 9.93
CA LEU A 30 -2.08 -21.55 11.00
C LEU A 30 -1.20 -20.58 11.77
N GLY A 31 -1.66 -19.36 12.08
CA GLY A 31 -1.14 -18.55 13.19
C GLY A 31 0.38 -18.30 13.23
N ALA A 32 1.09 -18.47 12.11
CA ALA A 32 2.53 -18.30 12.00
C ALA A 32 2.80 -17.49 10.74
N TYR A 33 2.88 -16.17 10.89
CA TYR A 33 3.48 -15.32 9.88
C TYR A 33 4.94 -15.76 9.74
N HIS A 34 5.24 -16.34 8.58
CA HIS A 34 6.45 -17.12 8.37
C HIS A 34 7.71 -16.21 8.39
N PRO A 35 8.88 -16.66 8.90
CA PRO A 35 10.16 -15.92 8.99
C PRO A 35 10.79 -15.46 7.66
N THR A 36 10.00 -15.52 6.61
CA THR A 36 10.34 -15.23 5.23
C THR A 36 10.39 -13.73 4.95
N TYR A 37 9.46 -12.92 5.49
CA TYR A 37 9.45 -11.46 5.27
C TYR A 37 10.79 -10.79 5.62
N LEU A 38 11.38 -11.15 6.76
CA LEU A 38 12.69 -10.65 7.21
C LEU A 38 13.83 -11.12 6.29
N LYS A 39 13.86 -12.41 5.94
CA LYS A 39 14.88 -12.98 5.04
C LYS A 39 14.84 -12.32 3.66
N TYR A 40 13.65 -11.96 3.19
CA TYR A 40 13.45 -11.39 1.86
C TYR A 40 13.71 -9.90 1.79
N ALA A 41 13.26 -9.15 2.80
CA ALA A 41 13.55 -7.73 2.88
C ALA A 41 15.07 -7.51 3.14
N LEU A 42 15.74 -8.41 3.89
CA LEU A 42 17.21 -8.45 3.98
C LEU A 42 17.86 -8.82 2.65
N PHE A 43 17.33 -9.82 1.91
CA PHE A 43 17.85 -10.23 0.61
C PHE A 43 17.73 -9.12 -0.43
N GLN A 44 16.59 -8.46 -0.54
CA GLN A 44 16.38 -7.38 -1.50
C GLN A 44 17.14 -6.10 -1.13
N THR A 45 17.27 -5.79 0.16
CA THR A 45 18.16 -4.70 0.62
C THR A 45 19.60 -5.05 0.30
N ALA A 46 20.05 -6.28 0.55
CA ALA A 46 21.38 -6.75 0.16
C ALA A 46 21.60 -6.75 -1.36
N VAL A 47 20.56 -6.99 -2.15
CA VAL A 47 20.58 -6.91 -3.62
C VAL A 47 20.65 -5.46 -4.09
N ALA A 48 19.85 -4.55 -3.54
CA ALA A 48 19.92 -3.12 -3.85
C ALA A 48 21.28 -2.54 -3.42
N LEU A 49 21.80 -3.01 -2.29
CA LEU A 49 23.14 -2.71 -1.77
C LEU A 49 24.22 -3.27 -2.72
N ALA A 50 24.11 -4.53 -3.12
CA ALA A 50 25.01 -5.17 -4.08
C ALA A 50 24.96 -4.47 -5.45
N ALA A 51 23.80 -3.97 -5.85
CA ALA A 51 23.65 -3.20 -7.07
C ALA A 51 24.30 -1.83 -6.99
N CYS A 52 24.07 -1.10 -5.90
CA CYS A 52 24.74 0.18 -5.65
C CYS A 52 26.27 -0.04 -5.60
N ILE A 53 26.73 -1.06 -4.87
CA ILE A 53 28.14 -1.46 -4.78
C ILE A 53 28.67 -1.82 -6.18
N ALA A 54 27.97 -2.63 -6.94
CA ALA A 54 28.45 -3.08 -8.24
C ALA A 54 28.44 -1.94 -9.29
N ILE A 55 27.47 -1.02 -9.24
CA ILE A 55 27.48 0.24 -10.02
C ILE A 55 28.71 1.08 -9.65
N THR A 56 29.13 1.07 -8.38
CA THR A 56 30.28 1.85 -7.88
C THR A 56 31.64 1.18 -8.07
N HIS A 57 31.71 -0.16 -8.17
CA HIS A 57 32.96 -0.94 -8.19
C HIS A 57 33.32 -1.57 -9.54
N THR A 58 32.51 -1.41 -10.59
CA THR A 58 32.93 -1.83 -11.95
C THR A 58 34.21 -1.09 -12.39
N PRO A 59 35.33 -1.79 -12.64
CA PRO A 59 36.54 -1.15 -13.15
C PRO A 59 36.27 -0.64 -14.57
N LEU A 60 36.47 0.66 -14.78
CA LEU A 60 36.54 1.22 -16.12
C LEU A 60 37.81 0.67 -16.77
N ARG A 61 37.68 -0.01 -17.91
CA ARG A 61 38.84 -0.55 -18.65
C ARG A 61 39.91 0.52 -18.82
N SER A 62 41.15 0.14 -18.52
CA SER A 62 42.40 0.78 -18.90
C SER A 62 42.52 0.85 -20.43
N GLY A 63 41.89 1.84 -21.04
CA GLY A 63 42.32 2.37 -22.34
C GLY A 63 43.39 3.45 -22.12
N PRO A 64 44.19 3.80 -23.14
CA PRO A 64 45.17 4.87 -23.03
C PRO A 64 44.46 6.16 -22.57
N PRO A 65 45.14 7.03 -21.79
CA PRO A 65 44.52 8.18 -21.14
C PRO A 65 44.08 9.20 -22.18
N THR A 66 42.90 8.99 -22.75
CA THR A 66 42.13 10.06 -23.36
C THR A 66 41.46 10.81 -22.21
N SER A 67 41.58 12.13 -22.23
CA SER A 67 41.17 13.10 -21.19
C SER A 67 39.67 13.12 -20.85
N ALA A 68 38.90 12.11 -21.24
CA ALA A 68 37.48 11.99 -20.97
C ALA A 68 37.24 11.27 -19.64
N ARG A 69 37.07 12.07 -18.58
CA ARG A 69 36.62 11.61 -17.25
C ARG A 69 35.24 10.94 -17.36
N PRO A 70 35.08 9.67 -16.94
CA PRO A 70 33.79 9.02 -16.88
C PRO A 70 33.06 9.49 -15.61
N TRP A 71 31.77 9.81 -15.73
CA TRP A 71 30.88 10.42 -14.72
C TRP A 71 30.91 11.95 -14.60
N THR A 72 31.00 12.65 -15.73
CA THR A 72 30.38 13.98 -15.80
C THR A 72 28.98 13.81 -16.37
N VAL A 73 27.96 13.76 -15.51
CA VAL A 73 26.64 14.22 -15.96
C VAL A 73 26.86 15.69 -16.30
N PRO A 74 26.77 16.12 -17.58
CA PRO A 74 27.05 17.50 -17.89
C PRO A 74 26.05 18.33 -17.10
N MET A 75 26.52 19.36 -16.38
CA MET A 75 25.69 20.18 -15.47
C MET A 75 24.38 20.62 -16.15
N ARG A 76 24.38 20.78 -17.48
CA ARG A 76 23.20 20.98 -18.33
C ARG A 76 22.07 19.95 -18.15
N THR A 77 22.37 18.67 -17.94
CA THR A 77 21.38 17.59 -17.72
C THR A 77 20.75 17.72 -16.33
N VAL A 78 21.54 18.05 -15.31
CA VAL A 78 21.04 18.33 -13.95
C VAL A 78 20.23 19.63 -13.92
N LEU A 79 20.73 20.69 -14.58
CA LEU A 79 20.04 21.98 -14.74
C LEU A 79 18.77 21.85 -15.60
N ALA A 80 18.77 20.99 -16.61
CA ALA A 80 17.57 20.72 -17.40
C ALA A 80 16.58 19.87 -16.59
N ALA A 81 17.01 18.89 -15.79
CA ALA A 81 16.13 18.17 -14.87
C ALA A 81 15.69 19.03 -13.65
N PHE A 82 16.34 20.18 -13.41
CA PHE A 82 16.19 21.00 -12.20
C PHE A 82 14.74 21.34 -11.84
N PRO A 83 13.84 21.79 -12.74
CA PRO A 83 12.44 22.01 -12.38
C PRO A 83 11.72 20.76 -11.87
N SER A 84 12.01 19.59 -12.44
CA SER A 84 11.40 18.32 -12.00
C SER A 84 12.00 17.85 -10.67
N CYS A 85 13.32 18.01 -10.49
CA CYS A 85 14.01 17.71 -9.23
C CYS A 85 13.57 18.65 -8.10
N LEU A 86 13.40 19.95 -8.39
CA LEU A 86 12.89 20.93 -7.44
C LEU A 86 11.46 20.60 -7.02
N ALA A 87 10.58 20.27 -7.97
CA ALA A 87 9.21 19.87 -7.65
C ALA A 87 9.17 18.58 -6.79
N LEU A 88 10.06 17.62 -7.07
CA LEU A 88 10.23 16.43 -6.23
C LEU A 88 10.70 16.79 -4.82
N LEU A 89 11.72 17.65 -4.69
CA LEU A 89 12.24 18.10 -3.40
C LEU A 89 11.20 18.88 -2.60
N LEU A 90 10.36 19.69 -3.26
CA LEU A 90 9.24 20.38 -2.63
C LEU A 90 8.20 19.37 -2.10
N TYR A 91 7.89 18.31 -2.86
CA TYR A 91 6.97 17.27 -2.40
C TYR A 91 7.53 16.50 -1.19
N VAL A 92 8.80 16.08 -1.26
CA VAL A 92 9.49 15.43 -0.14
C VAL A 92 9.56 16.36 1.07
N GLY A 93 9.90 17.63 0.85
CA GLY A 93 9.97 18.66 1.89
C GLY A 93 8.63 18.91 2.56
N ALA A 94 7.55 19.05 1.80
CA ALA A 94 6.19 19.20 2.34
C ALA A 94 5.78 17.98 3.18
N SER A 95 6.10 16.77 2.71
CA SER A 95 5.83 15.53 3.44
C SER A 95 6.64 15.46 4.74
N LEU A 96 7.93 15.82 4.73
CA LEU A 96 8.76 15.87 5.94
C LEU A 96 8.30 16.93 6.93
N LEU A 97 7.92 18.12 6.46
CA LEU A 97 7.38 19.18 7.29
C LEU A 97 6.11 18.74 8.01
N SER A 98 5.30 17.87 7.38
CA SER A 98 4.06 17.36 7.96
C SER A 98 4.24 16.56 9.25
N ILE A 99 5.47 16.11 9.55
CA ILE A 99 5.81 15.47 10.84
C ILE A 99 5.64 16.46 12.01
N LEU A 100 5.83 17.77 11.79
CA LEU A 100 5.82 18.76 12.88
C LEU A 100 4.44 18.91 13.54
N TRP A 101 3.38 18.85 12.74
CA TRP A 101 1.99 18.99 13.18
C TRP A 101 1.21 17.67 13.25
N SER A 102 1.86 16.54 12.96
CA SER A 102 1.24 15.22 13.09
C SER A 102 0.96 14.85 14.55
N ASP A 103 -0.25 14.38 14.81
CA ASP A 103 -0.66 13.78 16.09
C ASP A 103 0.23 12.59 16.48
N CYS A 104 0.73 11.84 15.49
CA CYS A 104 1.62 10.70 15.69
C CYS A 104 2.91 10.87 14.91
N ARG A 105 3.77 11.77 15.39
CA ARG A 105 5.07 12.11 14.76
C ARG A 105 5.93 10.90 14.40
N ALA A 106 5.91 9.86 15.24
CA ALA A 106 6.68 8.64 14.99
C ALA A 106 6.16 7.87 13.78
N VAL A 107 4.84 7.71 13.63
CA VAL A 107 4.22 7.10 12.44
C VAL A 107 4.50 7.96 11.21
N SER A 108 4.34 9.28 11.30
CA SER A 108 4.62 10.15 10.17
C SER A 108 6.07 10.17 9.73
N ALA A 109 7.01 10.14 10.67
CA ALA A 109 8.43 10.01 10.35
C ALA A 109 8.72 8.68 9.63
N MET A 110 8.09 7.58 10.05
CA MET A 110 8.23 6.28 9.39
C MET A 110 7.61 6.28 7.99
N SER A 111 6.44 6.89 7.80
CA SER A 111 5.75 6.95 6.50
C SER A 111 6.42 7.90 5.48
N CYS A 112 7.08 8.96 5.93
CA CYS A 112 7.89 9.81 5.06
C CYS A 112 9.14 9.11 4.52
N PHE A 113 9.55 8.02 5.16
CA PHE A 113 10.87 7.45 4.91
C PHE A 113 10.99 6.66 3.60
N PRO A 114 10.03 5.80 3.21
CA PRO A 114 9.98 5.24 1.87
C PRO A 114 9.94 6.32 0.79
N LEU A 115 9.21 7.41 1.01
CA LEU A 115 9.16 8.53 0.06
C LEU A 115 10.54 9.17 -0.17
N VAL A 116 11.29 9.45 0.90
CA VAL A 116 12.66 9.97 0.79
C VAL A 116 13.54 9.00 0.02
N PHE A 117 13.43 7.70 0.32
CA PHE A 117 14.17 6.66 -0.39
C PHE A 117 13.82 6.60 -1.88
N TYR A 118 12.53 6.63 -2.23
CA TYR A 118 12.08 6.59 -3.62
C TYR A 118 12.45 7.86 -4.41
N ALA A 119 12.41 9.02 -3.76
CA ALA A 119 12.88 10.26 -4.34
C ALA A 119 14.39 10.21 -4.62
N ALA A 120 15.17 9.70 -3.66
CA ALA A 120 16.61 9.48 -3.83
C ALA A 120 16.88 8.45 -4.94
N TRP A 121 16.07 7.40 -5.05
CA TRP A 121 16.13 6.39 -6.11
C TRP A 121 15.89 7.01 -7.50
N ALA A 122 14.86 7.85 -7.65
CA ALA A 122 14.58 8.55 -8.89
C ALA A 122 15.73 9.50 -9.28
N VAL A 123 16.29 10.25 -8.32
CA VAL A 123 17.46 11.12 -8.55
C VAL A 123 18.70 10.31 -8.92
N LEU A 124 18.91 9.15 -8.28
CA LEU A 124 20.01 8.24 -8.60
C LEU A 124 19.91 7.78 -10.06
N ILE A 125 18.72 7.41 -10.53
CA ILE A 125 18.49 7.04 -11.93
C ILE A 125 18.82 8.19 -12.88
N VAL A 126 18.37 9.41 -12.57
CA VAL A 126 18.71 10.61 -13.35
C VAL A 126 20.23 10.79 -13.42
N SER A 127 20.93 10.58 -12.30
CA SER A 127 22.39 10.70 -12.24
C SER A 127 23.15 9.56 -12.92
N ALA A 128 22.56 8.36 -12.97
CA ALA A 128 23.17 7.17 -13.56
C ALA A 128 23.07 7.15 -15.09
N MET A 129 22.15 7.92 -15.67
CA MET A 129 21.94 7.96 -17.12
C MET A 129 23.05 8.74 -17.83
N SER A 130 23.97 8.00 -18.46
CA SER A 130 25.11 8.55 -19.19
C SER A 130 24.84 8.68 -20.70
N SER A 131 23.90 7.89 -21.23
CA SER A 131 23.59 7.86 -22.66
C SER A 131 22.12 7.53 -22.95
N LYS A 132 21.66 7.86 -24.18
CA LYS A 132 20.33 7.48 -24.70
C LYS A 132 20.12 5.95 -24.69
N ARG A 133 21.21 5.20 -24.91
CA ARG A 133 21.19 3.72 -24.95
C ARG A 133 20.92 3.11 -23.59
N ASP A 134 21.38 3.74 -22.52
CA ASP A 134 21.15 3.28 -21.15
C ASP A 134 19.65 3.31 -20.83
N GLY A 135 18.95 4.40 -21.18
CA GLY A 135 17.51 4.54 -20.97
C GLY A 135 16.69 3.46 -21.68
N THR A 136 17.01 3.18 -22.95
CA THR A 136 16.34 2.11 -23.72
C THR A 136 16.61 0.72 -23.13
N SER A 137 17.80 0.45 -22.63
CA SER A 137 18.14 -0.85 -22.04
C SER A 137 17.47 -1.07 -20.67
N ILE A 138 17.33 -0.03 -19.86
CA ILE A 138 16.58 -0.09 -18.59
C ILE A 138 15.10 -0.37 -18.90
N ALA A 139 14.52 0.33 -19.88
CA ALA A 139 13.14 0.11 -20.30
C ALA A 139 12.90 -1.33 -20.81
N GLN A 140 13.83 -1.88 -21.58
CA GLN A 140 13.76 -3.29 -22.02
C GLN A 140 13.89 -4.27 -20.84
N SER A 141 14.67 -3.94 -19.81
CA SER A 141 14.78 -4.74 -18.59
C SER A 141 13.46 -4.75 -17.81
N LEU A 142 12.74 -3.63 -17.77
CA LEU A 142 11.39 -3.56 -17.20
C LEU A 142 10.40 -4.44 -17.98
N VAL A 143 10.47 -4.46 -19.32
CA VAL A 143 9.64 -5.36 -20.13
C VAL A 143 9.93 -6.82 -19.83
N LEU A 144 11.21 -7.21 -19.79
CA LEU A 144 11.57 -8.58 -19.41
C LEU A 144 11.09 -8.91 -17.99
N ALA A 145 11.17 -7.95 -17.07
CA ALA A 145 10.66 -8.12 -15.73
C ALA A 145 9.15 -8.43 -15.71
N GLY A 146 8.38 -7.71 -16.54
CA GLY A 146 6.96 -7.99 -16.78
C GLY A 146 6.71 -9.42 -17.26
N VAL A 147 7.49 -9.88 -18.24
CA VAL A 147 7.41 -11.24 -18.79
C VAL A 147 7.74 -12.29 -17.73
N LEU A 148 8.82 -12.11 -16.97
CA LEU A 148 9.23 -13.04 -15.92
C LEU A 148 8.18 -13.11 -14.80
N ALA A 149 7.65 -11.96 -14.36
CA ALA A 149 6.58 -11.93 -13.36
C ALA A 149 5.32 -12.67 -13.88
N ALA A 150 4.95 -12.45 -15.14
CA ALA A 150 3.83 -13.14 -15.76
C ALA A 150 4.06 -14.66 -15.81
N LEU A 151 5.25 -15.13 -16.20
CA LEU A 151 5.60 -16.55 -16.21
C LEU A 151 5.57 -17.16 -14.81
N ILE A 152 6.15 -16.49 -13.81
CA ILE A 152 6.14 -16.96 -12.41
C ILE A 152 4.70 -17.04 -11.89
N GLY A 153 3.91 -16.00 -12.14
CA GLY A 153 2.50 -15.94 -11.74
C GLY A 153 1.67 -17.03 -12.40
N LEU A 154 1.82 -17.23 -13.70
CA LEU A 154 1.12 -18.26 -14.46
C LEU A 154 1.56 -19.67 -14.07
N GLY A 155 2.87 -19.90 -13.89
CA GLY A 155 3.40 -21.17 -13.43
C GLY A 155 2.87 -21.54 -12.04
N ALA A 156 2.83 -20.58 -11.12
CA ALA A 156 2.22 -20.77 -9.81
C ALA A 156 0.70 -21.01 -9.91
N TYR A 157 0.02 -20.33 -10.83
CA TYR A 157 -1.41 -20.49 -11.06
C TYR A 157 -1.75 -21.89 -11.57
N VAL A 158 -1.03 -22.37 -12.58
CA VAL A 158 -1.20 -23.72 -13.15
C VAL A 158 -0.80 -24.81 -12.16
N ALA A 159 0.26 -24.59 -11.36
CA ALA A 159 0.71 -25.54 -10.34
C ALA A 159 -0.23 -25.65 -9.12
N GLY A 160 -1.36 -24.93 -9.11
CA GLY A 160 -2.28 -24.92 -7.97
C GLY A 160 -1.69 -24.25 -6.72
N LEU A 161 -0.53 -23.59 -6.83
CA LEU A 161 0.07 -22.77 -5.78
C LEU A 161 -0.63 -21.42 -5.61
N VAL A 162 -1.92 -21.40 -5.94
CA VAL A 162 -2.81 -20.27 -5.78
C VAL A 162 -3.34 -20.34 -4.37
N GLU A 163 -2.95 -19.38 -3.55
CA GLU A 163 -3.51 -19.25 -2.22
C GLU A 163 -4.97 -18.82 -2.37
N GLN A 164 -5.89 -19.66 -1.89
CA GLN A 164 -7.20 -19.15 -1.51
C GLN A 164 -6.94 -18.31 -0.25
N PRO A 165 -7.20 -17.00 -0.25
CA PRO A 165 -7.41 -16.36 1.03
C PRO A 165 -8.61 -17.08 1.65
N ASP A 166 -8.39 -17.85 2.72
CA ASP A 166 -9.39 -18.63 3.50
C ASP A 166 -10.63 -17.81 3.94
N ARG A 167 -10.66 -16.52 3.60
CA ARG A 167 -11.45 -15.43 4.17
C ARG A 167 -12.34 -14.72 3.14
N LEU A 168 -12.22 -15.04 1.86
CA LEU A 168 -13.10 -14.57 0.78
C LEU A 168 -13.48 -15.76 -0.10
N ARG A 169 -14.39 -16.62 0.40
CA ARG A 169 -14.95 -17.78 -0.33
C ARG A 169 -15.46 -17.44 -1.73
N TYR A 170 -15.72 -16.16 -2.02
CA TYR A 170 -16.27 -15.66 -3.29
C TYR A 170 -15.23 -15.14 -4.31
N ALA A 171 -13.94 -15.01 -3.96
CA ALA A 171 -12.96 -14.39 -4.87
C ALA A 171 -12.41 -15.33 -5.96
N GLY A 172 -12.53 -16.65 -5.76
CA GLY A 172 -11.93 -17.68 -6.61
C GLY A 172 -10.40 -17.58 -6.69
N TYR A 173 -9.78 -18.51 -7.43
CA TYR A 173 -8.33 -18.51 -7.64
C TYR A 173 -7.88 -17.24 -8.39
N ARG A 174 -6.92 -16.50 -7.80
CA ARG A 174 -6.36 -15.25 -8.36
C ARG A 174 -4.85 -15.37 -8.53
N LEU A 175 -4.34 -14.88 -9.65
CA LEU A 175 -2.90 -14.77 -9.87
C LEU A 175 -2.34 -13.64 -9.02
N MET A 176 -1.50 -14.00 -8.04
CA MET A 176 -0.94 -13.07 -7.04
C MET A 176 0.59 -13.08 -6.97
N LYS A 177 1.24 -14.14 -7.47
CA LYS A 177 2.72 -14.22 -7.50
C LYS A 177 3.29 -13.39 -8.66
N PRO A 178 4.51 -12.84 -8.51
CA PRO A 178 5.41 -12.98 -7.36
C PRO A 178 5.05 -12.08 -6.16
N PHE A 179 4.15 -11.11 -6.29
CA PHE A 179 3.96 -10.03 -5.30
C PHE A 179 3.10 -10.37 -4.08
N GLY A 180 2.49 -11.55 -4.01
CA GLY A 180 1.59 -11.95 -2.91
C GLY A 180 0.26 -11.18 -2.85
N ASN A 181 0.05 -10.19 -3.71
CA ASN A 181 -1.19 -9.45 -3.85
C ASN A 181 -1.58 -9.31 -5.34
N PRO A 182 -2.81 -9.71 -5.73
CA PRO A 182 -3.26 -9.61 -7.12
C PRO A 182 -3.38 -8.17 -7.65
N THR A 183 -3.69 -7.17 -6.82
CA THR A 183 -3.73 -5.76 -7.26
C THR A 183 -2.33 -5.22 -7.50
N PHE A 184 -1.36 -5.61 -6.66
CA PHE A 184 0.06 -5.23 -6.83
C PHE A 184 0.64 -5.85 -8.11
N MET A 185 0.35 -7.12 -8.36
CA MET A 185 0.71 -7.78 -9.61
C MET A 185 0.08 -7.08 -10.82
N ALA A 186 -1.19 -6.69 -10.72
CA ALA A 186 -1.87 -5.97 -11.80
C ALA A 186 -1.22 -4.60 -12.06
N CYS A 187 -0.99 -3.79 -11.02
CA CYS A 187 -0.35 -2.48 -11.11
C CYS A 187 1.06 -2.57 -11.72
N PHE A 188 1.87 -3.52 -11.25
CA PHE A 188 3.22 -3.77 -11.76
C PHE A 188 3.22 -4.06 -13.27
N LEU A 189 2.29 -4.88 -13.77
CA LEU A 189 2.23 -5.27 -15.18
C LEU A 189 1.90 -4.10 -16.13
N LEU A 190 1.26 -3.03 -15.66
CA LEU A 190 0.82 -1.92 -16.51
C LEU A 190 1.98 -1.21 -17.22
N LEU A 191 3.06 -0.94 -16.49
CA LEU A 191 4.25 -0.29 -17.02
C LEU A 191 4.96 -1.11 -18.13
N PRO A 192 5.36 -2.39 -17.92
CA PRO A 192 5.98 -3.19 -18.96
C PRO A 192 5.03 -3.49 -20.13
N MET A 193 3.73 -3.62 -19.91
CA MET A 193 2.75 -3.78 -20.99
C MET A 193 2.72 -2.56 -21.91
N LEU A 194 2.64 -1.34 -21.36
CA LEU A 194 2.57 -0.11 -22.14
C LEU A 194 3.90 0.28 -22.79
N LEU A 195 5.03 -0.06 -22.15
CA LEU A 195 6.34 -0.07 -22.80
C LEU A 195 6.36 -1.02 -24.00
N THR A 196 5.84 -2.24 -23.85
CA THR A 196 5.79 -3.22 -24.93
C THR A 196 4.92 -2.72 -26.08
N VAL A 197 3.72 -2.19 -25.80
CA VAL A 197 2.83 -1.58 -26.80
C VAL A 197 3.57 -0.49 -27.58
N ALA A 198 4.30 0.39 -26.88
CA ALA A 198 5.04 1.46 -27.54
C ALA A 198 6.15 0.96 -28.48
N HIS A 199 6.85 -0.11 -28.09
CA HIS A 199 7.94 -0.70 -28.87
C HIS A 199 7.48 -1.68 -29.95
N VAL A 200 6.26 -2.23 -29.90
CA VAL A 200 5.69 -3.07 -30.97
C VAL A 200 5.62 -2.28 -32.28
N ARG A 201 5.20 -1.01 -32.24
CA ARG A 201 5.09 -0.15 -33.43
C ARG A 201 6.44 0.16 -34.10
N ALA A 202 7.53 0.07 -33.35
CA ALA A 202 8.89 0.26 -33.82
C ALA A 202 9.59 -1.07 -34.17
N ALA A 203 8.91 -2.22 -33.99
CA ALA A 203 9.47 -3.55 -34.23
C ALA A 203 9.17 -4.03 -35.65
N THR A 204 10.10 -4.80 -36.23
CA THR A 204 9.91 -5.51 -37.50
C THR A 204 10.41 -6.95 -37.38
N GLY A 205 9.95 -7.84 -38.27
CA GLY A 205 10.37 -9.24 -38.31
C GLY A 205 10.09 -10.01 -37.02
N TRP A 206 11.04 -10.85 -36.57
CA TRP A 206 10.87 -11.69 -35.38
C TRP A 206 10.65 -10.87 -34.09
N ARG A 207 11.23 -9.66 -34.00
CA ARG A 207 11.10 -8.80 -32.82
C ARG A 207 9.67 -8.31 -32.63
N PHE A 208 8.91 -8.14 -33.73
CA PHE A 208 7.49 -7.81 -33.68
C PHE A 208 6.70 -8.94 -33.02
N TRP A 209 6.85 -10.16 -33.51
CA TRP A 209 6.17 -11.34 -32.98
C TRP A 209 6.57 -11.65 -31.53
N ALA A 210 7.85 -11.52 -31.18
CA ALA A 210 8.32 -11.70 -29.80
C ALA A 210 7.67 -10.70 -28.83
N ARG A 211 7.55 -9.42 -29.22
CA ARG A 211 6.88 -8.40 -28.40
C ARG A 211 5.37 -8.62 -28.31
N LEU A 212 4.73 -9.08 -29.39
CA LEU A 212 3.31 -9.43 -29.38
C LEU A 212 3.03 -10.62 -28.45
N ALA A 213 3.87 -11.64 -28.48
CA ALA A 213 3.79 -12.79 -27.58
C ALA A 213 4.00 -12.38 -26.10
N ALA A 214 4.99 -11.52 -25.83
CA ALA A 214 5.21 -10.97 -24.49
C ALA A 214 3.98 -10.18 -23.98
N LEU A 215 3.37 -9.36 -24.83
CA LEU A 215 2.16 -8.61 -24.50
C LEU A 215 0.98 -9.54 -24.23
N ALA A 216 0.76 -10.55 -25.08
CA ALA A 216 -0.31 -11.53 -24.90
C ALA A 216 -0.15 -12.30 -23.58
N LEU A 217 1.07 -12.71 -23.25
CA LEU A 217 1.37 -13.37 -21.98
C LEU A 217 1.03 -12.49 -20.77
N MET A 218 1.46 -11.23 -20.79
CA MET A 218 1.16 -10.28 -19.71
C MET A 218 -0.34 -9.96 -19.62
N LEU A 219 -1.07 -9.91 -20.73
CA LEU A 219 -2.53 -9.74 -20.76
C LEU A 219 -3.26 -10.93 -20.11
N VAL A 220 -2.81 -12.15 -20.37
CA VAL A 220 -3.35 -13.36 -19.71
C VAL A 220 -3.08 -13.29 -18.21
N ALA A 221 -1.85 -12.95 -17.80
CA ALA A 221 -1.50 -12.80 -16.39
C ALA A 221 -2.37 -11.72 -15.71
N LEU A 222 -2.50 -10.53 -16.31
CA LEU A 222 -3.34 -9.44 -15.81
C LEU A 222 -4.80 -9.88 -15.66
N SER A 223 -5.35 -10.58 -16.65
CA SER A 223 -6.74 -11.08 -16.60
C SER A 223 -6.96 -12.05 -15.44
N LEU A 224 -5.99 -12.91 -15.16
CA LEU A 224 -6.04 -13.87 -14.05
C LEU A 224 -5.80 -13.24 -12.68
N THR A 225 -5.28 -12.01 -12.59
CA THR A 225 -5.27 -11.26 -11.32
C THR A 225 -6.69 -10.94 -10.86
N ARG A 226 -7.67 -10.87 -11.77
CA ARG A 226 -9.03 -10.43 -11.51
C ARG A 226 -9.07 -9.07 -10.78
N SER A 227 -8.13 -8.18 -11.09
CA SER A 227 -8.07 -6.83 -10.53
C SER A 227 -8.85 -5.84 -11.39
N GLU A 228 -9.94 -5.29 -10.84
CA GLU A 228 -10.77 -4.29 -11.53
C GLU A 228 -10.01 -2.97 -11.74
N SER A 229 -9.26 -2.50 -10.72
CA SER A 229 -8.40 -1.31 -10.82
C SER A 229 -7.32 -1.48 -11.90
N GLY A 230 -6.77 -2.68 -12.04
CA GLY A 230 -5.74 -2.98 -13.04
C GLY A 230 -6.24 -2.82 -14.49
N LEU A 231 -7.47 -3.26 -14.78
CA LEU A 231 -8.07 -3.10 -16.11
C LEU A 231 -8.37 -1.63 -16.42
N VAL A 232 -8.89 -0.88 -15.44
CA VAL A 232 -9.12 0.57 -15.57
C VAL A 232 -7.81 1.31 -15.79
N GLY A 233 -6.76 0.96 -15.04
CA GLY A 233 -5.41 1.49 -15.22
C GLY A 233 -4.85 1.22 -16.62
N LEU A 234 -4.95 -0.02 -17.12
CA LEU A 234 -4.50 -0.38 -18.47
C LEU A 234 -5.23 0.46 -19.54
N LEU A 235 -6.55 0.57 -19.45
CA LEU A 235 -7.35 1.37 -20.37
C LEU A 235 -6.91 2.84 -20.34
N ALA A 236 -6.78 3.43 -19.16
CA ALA A 236 -6.35 4.81 -19.01
C ALA A 236 -4.95 5.03 -19.61
N GLY A 237 -4.04 4.09 -19.40
CA GLY A 237 -2.71 4.09 -20.02
C GLY A 237 -2.75 4.00 -21.54
N ILE A 238 -3.61 3.17 -22.12
CA ILE A 238 -3.84 3.10 -23.58
C ILE A 238 -4.38 4.44 -24.09
N VAL A 239 -5.36 5.04 -23.42
CA VAL A 239 -5.89 6.36 -23.78
C VAL A 239 -4.78 7.41 -23.77
N VAL A 240 -3.98 7.47 -22.70
CA VAL A 240 -2.82 8.37 -22.60
C VAL A 240 -1.83 8.11 -23.73
N TYR A 241 -1.48 6.86 -24.01
CA TYR A 241 -0.59 6.49 -25.10
C TYR A 241 -1.10 6.99 -26.47
N VAL A 242 -2.38 6.77 -26.77
CA VAL A 242 -3.02 7.22 -28.01
C VAL A 242 -3.03 8.75 -28.10
N LEU A 243 -3.37 9.45 -27.03
CA LEU A 243 -3.33 10.92 -26.98
C LEU A 243 -1.91 11.45 -27.20
N LEU A 244 -0.89 10.76 -26.68
CA LEU A 244 0.50 11.16 -26.84
C LEU A 244 1.02 10.97 -28.27
N LEU A 245 0.54 9.95 -29.01
CA LEU A 245 0.87 9.73 -30.42
C LEU A 245 0.37 10.84 -31.35
N GLN A 246 -0.67 11.57 -30.96
CA GLN A 246 -1.29 12.55 -31.82
C GLN A 246 -0.53 13.89 -31.83
N GLN A 247 -0.05 14.27 -33.01
CA GLN A 247 0.14 15.67 -33.37
C GLN A 247 -1.26 16.23 -33.68
N TRP A 248 -1.84 16.94 -32.71
CA TRP A 248 -3.24 17.36 -32.72
C TRP A 248 -3.56 18.28 -33.91
N ASN A 249 -4.43 17.81 -34.78
CA ASN A 249 -5.23 18.64 -35.68
C ASN A 249 -6.67 18.10 -35.67
N ARG A 250 -7.68 18.93 -36.02
CA ARG A 250 -9.12 18.64 -35.77
C ARG A 250 -9.58 17.24 -36.19
N ARG A 251 -9.10 16.74 -37.35
CA ARG A 251 -9.43 15.40 -37.87
C ARG A 251 -8.91 14.26 -36.99
N ARG A 252 -7.72 14.42 -36.39
CA ARG A 252 -7.10 13.41 -35.51
C ARG A 252 -7.69 13.42 -34.09
N ALA A 253 -8.11 14.58 -33.61
CA ALA A 253 -8.89 14.69 -32.37
C ALA A 253 -10.24 13.96 -32.50
N ALA A 254 -10.92 14.11 -33.63
CA ALA A 254 -12.15 13.36 -33.92
C ALA A 254 -11.93 11.84 -33.98
N ILE A 255 -10.82 11.38 -34.57
CA ILE A 255 -10.46 9.95 -34.56
C ILE A 255 -10.13 9.47 -33.15
N ALA A 256 -9.38 10.24 -32.34
CA ALA A 256 -9.12 9.89 -30.93
C ALA A 256 -10.41 9.74 -30.13
N LEU A 257 -11.33 10.68 -30.30
CA LEU A 257 -12.64 10.67 -29.65
C LEU A 257 -13.46 9.47 -30.13
N GLY A 258 -13.42 9.14 -31.43
CA GLY A 258 -14.04 7.94 -32.00
C GLY A 258 -13.42 6.64 -31.45
N SER A 259 -12.10 6.55 -31.35
CA SER A 259 -11.39 5.40 -30.76
C SER A 259 -11.66 5.24 -29.27
N ALA A 260 -11.70 6.34 -28.51
CA ALA A 260 -12.07 6.34 -27.10
C ALA A 260 -13.55 5.95 -26.92
N SER A 261 -14.43 6.42 -27.80
CA SER A 261 -15.85 6.05 -27.79
C SER A 261 -16.05 4.58 -28.18
N ALA A 262 -15.27 4.06 -29.12
CA ALA A 262 -15.28 2.64 -29.48
C ALA A 262 -14.70 1.77 -28.36
N GLY A 263 -13.62 2.20 -27.70
CA GLY A 263 -13.08 1.55 -26.51
C GLY A 263 -14.10 1.53 -25.37
N LEU A 264 -14.77 2.66 -25.12
CA LEU A 264 -15.87 2.76 -24.18
C LEU A 264 -17.04 1.84 -24.58
N ALA A 265 -17.40 1.78 -25.87
CA ALA A 265 -18.44 0.89 -26.38
C ALA A 265 -18.07 -0.59 -26.20
N VAL A 266 -16.81 -0.97 -26.40
CA VAL A 266 -16.32 -2.34 -26.11
C VAL A 266 -16.38 -2.63 -24.61
N ILE A 267 -16.02 -1.67 -23.76
CA ILE A 267 -16.15 -1.83 -22.29
C ILE A 267 -17.62 -1.99 -21.90
N LEU A 268 -18.51 -1.17 -22.46
CA LEU A 268 -19.95 -1.25 -22.25
C LEU A 268 -20.55 -2.55 -22.83
N ALA A 269 -20.01 -3.06 -23.94
CA ALA A 269 -20.43 -4.33 -24.55
C ALA A 269 -19.87 -5.56 -23.80
N CYS A 270 -18.72 -5.43 -23.14
CA CYS A 270 -18.19 -6.41 -22.21
C CYS A 270 -18.80 -6.30 -20.80
N LEU A 271 -19.53 -5.22 -20.52
CA LEU A 271 -20.18 -4.99 -19.24
C LEU A 271 -21.10 -6.14 -18.82
N PRO A 272 -21.91 -6.79 -19.70
CA PRO A 272 -22.68 -7.99 -19.38
C PRO A 272 -21.83 -9.17 -18.90
N LEU A 273 -20.59 -9.34 -19.41
CA LEU A 273 -19.67 -10.39 -18.96
C LEU A 273 -19.18 -10.13 -17.53
N TRP A 274 -19.18 -8.87 -17.09
CA TRP A 274 -18.75 -8.44 -15.76
C TRP A 274 -19.93 -8.05 -14.86
N TRP A 275 -21.14 -8.02 -15.40
CA TRP A 275 -22.37 -7.58 -14.74
C TRP A 275 -22.64 -8.34 -13.45
N PRO A 276 -22.51 -9.68 -13.37
CA PRO A 276 -22.68 -10.39 -12.12
C PRO A 276 -21.70 -9.94 -11.03
N ARG A 277 -20.47 -9.55 -11.40
CA ARG A 277 -19.46 -9.02 -10.48
C ARG A 277 -19.76 -7.59 -10.06
N VAL A 278 -20.13 -6.72 -11.00
CA VAL A 278 -20.50 -5.32 -10.68
C VAL A 278 -21.71 -5.31 -9.75
N MET A 279 -22.73 -6.11 -10.04
CA MET A 279 -23.91 -6.24 -9.18
C MET A 279 -23.54 -6.85 -7.82
N SER A 280 -22.67 -7.87 -7.78
CA SER A 280 -22.16 -8.40 -6.52
C SER A 280 -21.36 -7.34 -5.73
N ALA A 281 -20.50 -6.55 -6.37
CA ALA A 281 -19.73 -5.51 -5.70
C ALA A 281 -20.63 -4.37 -5.18
N ALA A 282 -21.65 -3.98 -5.93
CA ALA A 282 -22.56 -2.88 -5.59
C ALA A 282 -23.60 -3.26 -4.54
N PHE A 283 -24.14 -4.49 -4.58
CA PHE A 283 -25.28 -4.89 -3.75
C PHE A 283 -24.95 -5.95 -2.70
N ASN A 284 -23.76 -6.57 -2.72
CA ASN A 284 -23.33 -7.44 -1.63
C ASN A 284 -22.78 -6.59 -0.48
N PRO A 285 -23.41 -6.59 0.71
CA PRO A 285 -22.87 -5.93 1.90
C PRO A 285 -21.46 -6.46 2.24
N GLU A 286 -21.16 -7.70 1.87
CA GLU A 286 -19.86 -8.33 2.11
C GLU A 286 -18.77 -7.94 1.08
N SER A 287 -19.05 -7.00 0.17
CA SER A 287 -18.08 -6.60 -0.84
C SER A 287 -16.96 -5.70 -0.28
N THR A 288 -15.79 -5.78 -0.89
CA THR A 288 -14.66 -4.89 -0.58
C THR A 288 -14.95 -3.43 -0.95
N LEU A 289 -15.86 -3.19 -1.90
CA LEU A 289 -16.28 -1.84 -2.29
C LEU A 289 -17.06 -1.16 -1.17
N HIS A 290 -17.96 -1.90 -0.51
CA HIS A 290 -18.72 -1.38 0.64
C HIS A 290 -17.80 -1.04 1.81
N ALA A 291 -16.80 -1.89 2.09
CA ALA A 291 -15.77 -1.59 3.09
C ALA A 291 -14.96 -0.33 2.75
N ARG A 292 -14.62 -0.11 1.47
CA ARG A 292 -13.90 1.09 1.02
C ARG A 292 -14.75 2.36 1.12
N ALA A 293 -16.06 2.28 0.96
CA ALA A 293 -16.96 3.43 1.12
C ALA A 293 -16.83 4.04 2.54
N PHE A 294 -16.76 3.20 3.58
CA PHE A 294 -16.51 3.67 4.94
C PHE A 294 -15.13 4.31 5.10
N LEU A 295 -14.09 3.76 4.46
CA LEU A 295 -12.75 4.34 4.49
C LEU A 295 -12.70 5.70 3.79
N TRP A 296 -13.42 5.85 2.68
CA TRP A 296 -13.53 7.14 1.97
C TRP A 296 -14.34 8.17 2.76
N GLN A 297 -15.41 7.75 3.45
CA GLN A 297 -16.15 8.62 4.36
C GLN A 297 -15.31 9.05 5.57
N THR A 298 -14.51 8.12 6.11
CA THR A 298 -13.54 8.39 7.17
C THR A 298 -12.50 9.40 6.71
N ALA A 299 -11.89 9.15 5.55
CA ALA A 299 -10.92 10.03 4.90
C ALA A 299 -11.51 11.43 4.66
N TRP A 300 -12.74 11.52 4.16
CA TRP A 300 -13.43 12.79 3.95
C TRP A 300 -13.67 13.55 5.27
N THR A 301 -14.05 12.84 6.33
CA THR A 301 -14.27 13.44 7.65
C THR A 301 -12.96 13.96 8.23
N MET A 302 -11.89 13.17 8.13
CA MET A 302 -10.53 13.61 8.49
C MET A 302 -10.09 14.84 7.70
N PHE A 303 -10.27 14.83 6.37
CA PHE A 303 -9.87 15.93 5.50
C PHE A 303 -10.56 17.24 5.88
N LYS A 304 -11.85 17.20 6.25
CA LYS A 304 -12.59 18.40 6.66
C LYS A 304 -12.05 19.06 7.93
N GLU A 305 -11.42 18.32 8.84
CA GLU A 305 -10.84 18.90 10.05
C GLU A 305 -9.53 19.66 9.76
N HIS A 306 -8.71 19.17 8.83
CA HIS A 306 -7.42 19.78 8.49
C HIS A 306 -7.21 19.88 6.96
N PRO A 307 -8.03 20.67 6.23
CA PRO A 307 -8.04 20.64 4.77
C PRO A 307 -6.77 21.21 4.13
N TRP A 308 -6.05 22.11 4.78
CA TRP A 308 -4.91 22.81 4.19
C TRP A 308 -3.60 22.05 4.31
N LEU A 309 -3.25 21.63 5.53
CA LEU A 309 -1.97 21.00 5.86
C LEU A 309 -2.08 19.49 6.11
N GLY A 310 -3.30 18.96 6.24
CA GLY A 310 -3.54 17.56 6.56
C GLY A 310 -3.10 17.18 7.97
N TRP A 311 -3.19 15.88 8.26
CA TRP A 311 -2.88 15.29 9.57
C TRP A 311 -1.42 14.86 9.76
N GLY A 312 -0.59 15.00 8.73
CA GLY A 312 0.74 14.39 8.66
C GLY A 312 0.76 13.17 7.75
N SER A 313 1.89 12.95 7.07
CA SER A 313 2.15 11.72 6.30
C SER A 313 1.90 10.48 7.15
N GLY A 314 1.27 9.43 6.60
CA GLY A 314 0.92 8.22 7.36
C GLY A 314 -0.17 8.36 8.43
N ALA A 315 -0.71 9.57 8.67
CA ALA A 315 -1.61 9.81 9.79
C ALA A 315 -3.03 9.22 9.58
N PHE A 316 -3.37 8.79 8.36
CA PHE A 316 -4.62 8.06 8.13
C PHE A 316 -4.68 6.81 9.01
N ILE A 317 -3.61 5.99 9.02
CA ILE A 317 -3.54 4.77 9.82
C ILE A 317 -3.78 5.04 11.31
N SER A 318 -3.17 6.11 11.84
CA SER A 318 -3.26 6.43 13.26
C SER A 318 -4.61 6.96 13.69
N ASN A 319 -5.31 7.66 12.78
CA ASN A 319 -6.52 8.38 13.14
C ASN A 319 -7.81 7.77 12.56
N ALA A 320 -7.73 6.84 11.61
CA ALA A 320 -8.90 6.28 10.94
C ALA A 320 -9.96 5.76 11.92
N TYR A 321 -9.54 5.06 12.99
CA TYR A 321 -10.47 4.56 14.01
C TYR A 321 -11.16 5.64 14.83
N ARG A 322 -10.60 6.85 14.94
CA ARG A 322 -11.24 8.01 15.58
C ARG A 322 -12.31 8.63 14.69
N PHE A 323 -12.15 8.54 13.38
CA PHE A 323 -13.06 9.17 12.40
C PHE A 323 -14.00 8.18 11.72
N LEU A 324 -13.87 6.90 12.06
CA LEU A 324 -14.70 5.85 11.53
C LEU A 324 -16.18 6.13 11.85
N PRO A 325 -17.08 6.06 10.85
CA PRO A 325 -18.52 6.15 11.10
C PRO A 325 -18.96 5.14 12.17
N PRO A 326 -19.86 5.50 13.10
CA PRO A 326 -20.26 4.59 14.20
C PRO A 326 -20.80 3.24 13.72
N ASP A 327 -21.47 3.23 12.57
CA ASP A 327 -22.03 2.07 11.88
C ASP A 327 -20.98 1.21 11.18
N ALA A 328 -19.78 1.73 10.92
CA ALA A 328 -18.72 0.95 10.26
C ALA A 328 -18.25 -0.23 11.12
N ASN A 329 -18.29 -0.14 12.45
CA ASN A 329 -17.94 -1.26 13.35
C ASN A 329 -18.96 -2.41 13.33
N LEU A 330 -20.18 -2.16 12.83
CA LEU A 330 -21.21 -3.20 12.62
C LEU A 330 -20.86 -4.10 11.45
N TYR A 331 -19.96 -3.66 10.56
CA TYR A 331 -19.59 -4.45 9.39
C TYR A 331 -18.58 -5.54 9.76
N PRO A 332 -18.84 -6.80 9.36
CA PRO A 332 -17.95 -7.95 9.58
C PRO A 332 -16.54 -7.80 9.01
N TYR A 333 -16.26 -6.72 8.27
CA TYR A 333 -15.02 -6.47 7.55
C TYR A 333 -14.17 -5.33 8.11
N VAL A 334 -14.74 -4.48 8.96
CA VAL A 334 -14.09 -3.26 9.46
C VAL A 334 -13.77 -3.37 10.98
N GLY A 335 -14.53 -4.16 11.75
CA GLY A 335 -14.23 -4.42 13.17
C GLY A 335 -13.09 -5.42 13.40
N ILE A 336 -12.24 -5.25 14.42
CA ILE A 336 -11.19 -6.25 14.74
C ILE A 336 -11.84 -7.55 15.19
N GLY A 337 -11.54 -8.64 14.48
CA GLY A 337 -12.26 -9.91 14.49
C GLY A 337 -12.80 -10.26 13.08
N ALA A 338 -12.99 -9.23 12.25
CA ALA A 338 -13.11 -9.34 10.82
C ALA A 338 -11.88 -10.03 10.22
N PRO A 339 -12.06 -10.91 9.21
CA PRO A 339 -10.97 -11.49 8.44
C PRO A 339 -10.03 -10.44 7.81
N LEU A 340 -10.45 -9.18 7.77
CA LEU A 340 -9.95 -8.07 6.98
C LEU A 340 -9.53 -6.82 7.79
N SER A 341 -9.21 -6.95 9.09
CA SER A 341 -8.60 -5.87 9.91
C SER A 341 -7.38 -5.16 9.27
N GLY A 342 -6.79 -5.71 8.21
CA GLY A 342 -5.82 -5.05 7.34
C GLY A 342 -6.37 -4.14 6.24
N LEU A 343 -7.66 -3.74 6.25
CA LEU A 343 -8.26 -2.74 5.34
C LEU A 343 -8.23 -1.31 5.90
N ILE A 344 -8.19 -1.13 7.23
CA ILE A 344 -8.08 0.21 7.85
C ILE A 344 -6.64 0.74 7.78
N ASN A 345 -5.73 -0.02 7.16
CA ASN A 345 -4.36 0.43 6.95
C ASN A 345 -4.26 1.57 5.92
N HIS A 346 -5.19 1.70 4.98
CA HIS A 346 -5.08 2.71 3.93
C HIS A 346 -6.46 3.12 3.44
N VAL A 347 -6.56 4.29 2.79
CA VAL A 347 -7.80 4.76 2.16
C VAL A 347 -8.15 3.89 0.95
N HIS A 348 -7.18 3.14 0.41
CA HIS A 348 -7.27 2.45 -0.88
C HIS A 348 -7.60 3.41 -2.04
N ASN A 349 -7.06 4.61 -1.93
CA ASN A 349 -7.01 5.62 -2.98
C ASN A 349 -5.83 6.54 -2.67
N GLU A 350 -4.76 6.42 -3.45
CA GLU A 350 -3.50 7.14 -3.25
C GLU A 350 -3.70 8.67 -3.18
N ILE A 351 -4.54 9.21 -4.05
CA ILE A 351 -4.77 10.65 -4.17
C ILE A 351 -5.54 11.19 -2.96
N VAL A 352 -6.59 10.47 -2.54
CA VAL A 352 -7.36 10.84 -1.35
C VAL A 352 -6.50 10.70 -0.09
N GLU A 353 -5.66 9.68 0.00
CA GLU A 353 -4.75 9.50 1.14
C GLU A 353 -3.72 10.63 1.23
N ILE A 354 -3.09 11.01 0.11
CA ILE A 354 -2.19 12.19 0.07
C ILE A 354 -2.93 13.46 0.51
N ALA A 355 -4.19 13.65 0.08
CA ALA A 355 -5.00 14.80 0.46
C ALA A 355 -5.30 14.84 1.97
N VAL A 356 -5.64 13.71 2.58
CA VAL A 356 -5.90 13.61 4.03
C VAL A 356 -4.62 13.87 4.84
N GLU A 357 -3.51 13.30 4.39
CA GLU A 357 -2.25 13.32 5.12
C GLU A 357 -1.51 14.65 5.00
N THR A 358 -1.52 15.26 3.82
CA THR A 358 -0.72 16.47 3.53
C THR A 358 -1.56 17.69 3.19
N GLY A 359 -2.89 17.55 3.20
CA GLY A 359 -3.83 18.60 2.86
C GLY A 359 -3.80 19.00 1.38
N LEU A 360 -4.55 20.06 1.06
CA LEU A 360 -4.57 20.66 -0.27
C LEU A 360 -3.18 21.17 -0.69
N VAL A 361 -2.37 21.64 0.26
CA VAL A 361 -1.02 22.14 -0.05
C VAL A 361 -0.14 20.99 -0.56
N GLY A 362 -0.03 19.91 0.20
CA GLY A 362 0.80 18.76 -0.21
C GLY A 362 0.25 18.06 -1.45
N LEU A 363 -1.07 17.91 -1.57
CA LEU A 363 -1.70 17.37 -2.78
C LEU A 363 -1.38 18.23 -4.01
N THR A 364 -1.48 19.56 -3.90
CA THR A 364 -1.17 20.46 -5.02
C THR A 364 0.30 20.35 -5.43
N ILE A 365 1.21 20.27 -4.46
CA ILE A 365 2.65 20.07 -4.74
C ILE A 365 2.89 18.72 -5.43
N PHE A 366 2.23 17.65 -4.98
CA PHE A 366 2.32 16.34 -5.60
C PHE A 366 1.80 16.35 -7.05
N LEU A 367 0.60 16.90 -7.28
CA LEU A 367 0.02 17.00 -8.62
C LEU A 367 0.86 17.90 -9.54
N ALA A 368 1.43 18.98 -9.02
CA ALA A 368 2.36 19.83 -9.76
C ALA A 368 3.65 19.08 -10.12
N PHE A 369 4.22 18.30 -9.19
CA PHE A 369 5.38 17.45 -9.45
C PHE A 369 5.11 16.46 -10.59
N ILE A 370 4.03 15.69 -10.49
CA ILE A 370 3.62 14.74 -11.54
C ILE A 370 3.38 15.50 -12.86
N GLY A 371 2.63 16.60 -12.84
CA GLY A 371 2.33 17.41 -14.01
C GLY A 371 3.59 17.93 -14.72
N ILE A 372 4.57 18.46 -13.97
CA ILE A 372 5.84 18.96 -14.51
C ILE A 372 6.62 17.82 -15.17
N VAL A 373 6.75 16.66 -14.52
CA VAL A 373 7.45 15.50 -15.10
C VAL A 373 6.78 15.07 -16.39
N PHE A 374 5.45 14.89 -16.38
CA PHE A 374 4.69 14.37 -17.52
C PHE A 374 4.69 15.34 -18.70
N VAL A 375 4.42 16.63 -18.48
CA VAL A 375 4.38 17.63 -19.56
C VAL A 375 5.74 17.76 -20.23
N ARG A 376 6.83 17.81 -19.45
CA ARG A 376 8.17 17.94 -19.99
C ARG A 376 8.61 16.71 -20.76
N ALA A 377 8.41 15.53 -20.20
CA ALA A 377 8.74 14.28 -20.87
C ALA A 377 7.88 14.07 -22.13
N ALA A 378 6.60 14.45 -22.13
CA ALA A 378 5.72 14.37 -23.30
C ALA A 378 6.18 15.27 -24.44
N ARG A 379 6.52 16.54 -24.14
CA ARG A 379 7.06 17.49 -25.13
C ARG A 379 8.32 16.94 -25.78
N LEU A 380 9.24 16.42 -24.98
CA LEU A 380 10.50 15.91 -25.49
C LEU A 380 10.39 14.58 -26.23
N ALA A 381 9.59 13.65 -25.72
CA ALA A 381 9.32 12.38 -26.40
C ALA A 381 8.75 12.64 -27.81
N ARG A 382 7.83 13.61 -27.95
CA ARG A 382 7.27 14.00 -29.25
C ARG A 382 8.28 14.68 -30.17
N ALA A 383 9.21 15.45 -29.62
CA ALA A 383 10.28 16.13 -30.36
C ALA A 383 11.45 15.18 -30.75
N THR A 384 11.50 13.98 -30.19
CA THR A 384 12.62 13.05 -30.38
C THR A 384 12.52 12.35 -31.76
N PRO A 385 13.53 12.53 -32.66
CA PRO A 385 13.52 11.90 -33.98
C PRO A 385 13.77 10.39 -33.93
N ASP A 386 14.55 9.95 -32.94
CA ASP A 386 14.85 8.53 -32.69
C ASP A 386 13.58 7.78 -32.31
N GLY A 387 13.16 6.85 -33.18
CA GLY A 387 11.93 6.09 -33.02
C GLY A 387 11.92 5.19 -31.78
N GLU A 388 13.06 4.64 -31.36
CA GLU A 388 13.16 3.74 -30.22
C GLU A 388 13.15 4.52 -28.89
N LEU A 389 13.88 5.63 -28.84
CA LEU A 389 13.86 6.53 -27.68
C LEU A 389 12.49 7.21 -27.52
N ARG A 390 11.87 7.61 -28.63
CA ARG A 390 10.48 8.12 -28.62
C ARG A 390 9.51 7.06 -28.10
N ALA A 391 9.58 5.82 -28.58
CA ALA A 391 8.75 4.73 -28.10
C ALA A 391 8.94 4.52 -26.58
N THR A 392 10.18 4.55 -26.11
CA THR A 392 10.50 4.44 -24.68
C THR A 392 9.82 5.55 -23.86
N GLY A 393 9.99 6.81 -24.25
CA GLY A 393 9.37 7.94 -23.54
C GLY A 393 7.84 7.89 -23.52
N LEU A 394 7.23 7.53 -24.64
CA LEU A 394 5.77 7.36 -24.75
C LEU A 394 5.25 6.21 -23.90
N GLY A 395 5.94 5.08 -23.90
CA GLY A 395 5.59 3.90 -23.10
C GLY A 395 5.75 4.14 -21.60
N LEU A 396 6.82 4.83 -21.18
CA LEU A 396 7.02 5.23 -19.78
C LEU A 396 5.93 6.18 -19.29
N LEU A 397 5.56 7.19 -20.08
CA LEU A 397 4.48 8.12 -19.75
C LEU A 397 3.13 7.41 -19.58
N ALA A 398 2.78 6.57 -20.56
CA ALA A 398 1.54 5.81 -20.53
C ALA A 398 1.53 4.82 -19.36
N GLY A 399 2.64 4.12 -19.12
CA GLY A 399 2.82 3.18 -18.01
C GLY A 399 2.69 3.86 -16.64
N ALA A 400 3.38 4.97 -16.42
CA ALA A 400 3.30 5.71 -15.18
C ALA A 400 1.90 6.30 -14.94
N ALA A 401 1.22 6.79 -16.00
CA ALA A 401 -0.19 7.21 -15.90
C ALA A 401 -1.11 6.04 -15.51
N ALA A 402 -0.92 4.88 -16.13
CA ALA A 402 -1.71 3.69 -15.85
C ALA A 402 -1.60 3.25 -14.38
N MET A 403 -0.38 3.25 -13.84
CA MET A 403 -0.14 2.94 -12.42
C MET A 403 -0.80 3.97 -11.49
N LEU A 404 -0.72 5.27 -11.80
CA LEU A 404 -1.40 6.32 -11.02
C LEU A 404 -2.92 6.15 -10.99
N VAL A 405 -3.53 5.82 -12.14
CA VAL A 405 -4.98 5.59 -12.22
C VAL A 405 -5.39 4.31 -11.50
N GLU A 406 -4.62 3.24 -11.63
CA GLU A 406 -4.83 2.01 -10.88
C GLU A 406 -4.80 2.28 -9.37
N SER A 407 -3.85 3.10 -8.91
CA SER A 407 -3.71 3.51 -7.51
C SER A 407 -4.76 4.52 -7.04
N CYS A 408 -5.78 4.83 -7.85
CA CYS A 408 -7.01 5.44 -7.32
C CYS A 408 -7.95 4.37 -6.72
N GLY A 409 -7.77 3.09 -7.04
CA GLY A 409 -8.51 1.96 -6.50
C GLY A 409 -7.72 1.06 -5.55
N ASP A 410 -6.46 1.43 -5.27
CA ASP A 410 -5.58 0.80 -4.29
C ASP A 410 -4.46 1.77 -3.86
N VAL A 411 -3.45 1.31 -3.13
CA VAL A 411 -2.30 2.11 -2.63
C VAL A 411 -0.95 1.51 -3.01
N ALA A 412 -0.87 0.85 -4.18
CA ALA A 412 0.31 0.10 -4.61
C ALA A 412 1.61 0.95 -4.65
N LEU A 413 1.50 2.25 -4.89
CA LEU A 413 2.65 3.18 -4.96
C LEU A 413 3.28 3.51 -3.61
N ARG A 414 2.67 3.09 -2.49
CA ARG A 414 3.24 3.19 -1.13
C ARG A 414 4.08 1.99 -0.74
N PHE A 415 3.89 0.86 -1.42
CA PHE A 415 4.54 -0.41 -1.08
C PHE A 415 5.83 -0.60 -1.86
N TRP A 416 6.85 -1.07 -1.15
CA TRP A 416 8.16 -1.36 -1.73
C TRP A 416 8.14 -2.45 -2.80
N ASP A 417 7.09 -3.28 -2.83
CA ASP A 417 6.87 -4.29 -3.86
C ASP A 417 6.69 -3.67 -5.27
N VAL A 418 6.03 -2.51 -5.38
CA VAL A 418 5.61 -1.94 -6.68
C VAL A 418 6.15 -0.52 -6.89
N ALA A 419 6.23 0.29 -5.83
CA ALA A 419 6.67 1.68 -5.90
C ALA A 419 8.02 1.87 -6.63
N PRO A 420 9.07 1.04 -6.42
CA PRO A 420 10.35 1.24 -7.11
C PRO A 420 10.23 1.24 -8.64
N PHE A 421 9.28 0.51 -9.22
CA PHE A 421 9.07 0.50 -10.67
C PHE A 421 8.46 1.80 -11.18
N PHE A 422 7.48 2.35 -10.45
CA PHE A 422 6.90 3.66 -10.74
C PHE A 422 7.95 4.77 -10.61
N TRP A 423 8.71 4.78 -9.52
CA TRP A 423 9.77 5.76 -9.29
C TRP A 423 10.95 5.60 -10.25
N THR A 424 11.20 4.38 -10.73
CA THR A 424 12.14 4.13 -11.84
C THR A 424 11.63 4.78 -13.13
N ALA A 425 10.35 4.61 -13.46
CA ALA A 425 9.75 5.27 -14.62
C ALA A 425 9.84 6.80 -14.51
N LEU A 426 9.53 7.38 -13.34
CA LEU A 426 9.68 8.83 -13.10
C LEU A 426 11.13 9.29 -13.25
N GLY A 427 12.10 8.57 -12.67
CA GLY A 427 13.52 8.88 -12.82
C GLY A 427 13.98 8.86 -14.28
N LEU A 428 13.57 7.84 -15.05
CA LEU A 428 13.83 7.76 -16.48
C LEU A 428 13.16 8.91 -17.25
N LEU A 429 11.93 9.29 -16.91
CA LEU A 429 11.20 10.40 -17.55
C LEU A 429 11.86 11.75 -17.26
N MET A 430 12.30 11.98 -16.03
CA MET A 430 13.06 13.16 -15.62
C MET A 430 14.39 13.25 -16.37
N ALA A 431 15.08 12.12 -16.53
CA ALA A 431 16.32 12.03 -17.28
C ALA A 431 16.13 12.22 -18.79
N ILE A 432 15.10 11.61 -19.38
CA ILE A 432 14.75 11.85 -20.78
C ILE A 432 14.49 13.33 -20.97
N GLY A 433 13.62 13.95 -20.16
CA GLY A 433 13.25 15.38 -20.19
C GLY A 433 14.41 16.39 -20.16
N SER A 434 15.61 15.94 -19.81
CA SER A 434 16.83 16.75 -19.76
C SER A 434 17.68 16.71 -21.05
N SER A 435 17.34 15.84 -22.01
CA SER A 435 18.13 15.55 -23.23
C SER A 435 17.64 16.29 -24.49
N ALA A 436 17.26 17.57 -24.37
CA ALA A 436 16.72 18.35 -25.50
C ALA A 436 17.81 18.87 -26.47
N PRO A 437 17.56 18.90 -27.80
CA PRO A 437 18.43 19.56 -28.79
C PRO A 437 18.17 21.07 -28.77
N GLY A 438 19.21 21.89 -28.57
CA GLY A 438 19.11 23.35 -28.53
C GLY A 438 20.09 24.09 -27.61
N ALA A 439 20.97 23.37 -26.90
CA ALA A 439 21.98 23.96 -26.01
C ALA A 439 23.40 23.96 -26.62
N ASP A 440 23.50 24.01 -27.96
CA ASP A 440 24.78 24.16 -28.67
C ASP A 440 25.05 25.66 -28.91
N GLY A 441 25.30 26.39 -27.82
CA GLY A 441 25.81 27.77 -27.85
C GLY A 441 27.32 27.77 -27.53
N PRO A 442 28.15 28.62 -28.17
CA PRO A 442 29.63 28.53 -28.08
C PRO A 442 30.27 28.94 -26.73
N GLN A 443 29.52 29.11 -25.64
CA GLN A 443 30.02 29.73 -24.39
C GLN A 443 29.89 28.85 -23.13
N ALA A 444 30.07 27.53 -23.25
CA ALA A 444 30.10 26.63 -22.09
C ALA A 444 31.54 26.32 -21.63
N SER A 445 32.35 27.34 -21.32
CA SER A 445 33.64 27.18 -20.66
C SER A 445 33.54 27.60 -19.19
N SER A 446 34.05 26.75 -18.30
CA SER A 446 34.21 26.93 -16.83
C SER A 446 33.06 26.50 -15.89
N VAL A 447 32.30 25.45 -16.20
CA VAL A 447 31.47 24.79 -15.17
C VAL A 447 32.33 23.86 -14.30
N PRO A 448 32.34 24.00 -12.96
CA PRO A 448 33.12 23.14 -12.06
C PRO A 448 32.68 21.67 -12.19
N GLN A 449 33.66 20.77 -12.24
CA GLN A 449 33.39 19.33 -12.35
C GLN A 449 32.97 18.73 -11.00
N PRO A 450 31.82 18.06 -10.89
CA PRO A 450 31.49 17.31 -9.69
C PRO A 450 32.33 16.04 -9.61
N SER A 451 33.01 15.84 -8.48
CA SER A 451 33.75 14.62 -8.14
C SER A 451 32.80 13.44 -7.88
N ARG A 452 33.32 12.20 -7.92
CA ARG A 452 32.62 10.99 -7.44
C ARG A 452 31.80 11.31 -6.18
N PRO A 453 30.56 10.80 -6.03
CA PRO A 453 29.92 10.84 -4.73
C PRO A 453 30.92 10.24 -3.76
N ARG A 454 31.32 11.02 -2.74
CA ARG A 454 32.33 10.58 -1.79
C ARG A 454 31.87 9.21 -1.26
N PRO A 455 32.77 8.23 -1.04
CA PRO A 455 32.40 6.97 -0.41
C PRO A 455 31.52 7.20 0.83
N ALA A 456 31.81 8.26 1.59
CA ALA A 456 30.98 8.77 2.69
C ALA A 456 29.51 9.05 2.34
N PHE A 457 29.18 9.62 1.18
CA PHE A 457 27.80 9.87 0.73
C PHE A 457 27.06 8.57 0.41
N LEU A 458 27.73 7.62 -0.25
CA LEU A 458 27.15 6.31 -0.54
C LEU A 458 26.98 5.50 0.74
N THR A 459 27.98 5.48 1.62
CA THR A 459 27.88 4.88 2.96
C THR A 459 26.74 5.51 3.76
N ALA A 460 26.59 6.83 3.73
CA ALA A 460 25.48 7.53 4.36
C ALA A 460 24.13 7.08 3.76
N LEU A 461 24.02 6.94 2.44
CA LEU A 461 22.80 6.46 1.77
C LEU A 461 22.49 5.00 2.13
N LEU A 462 23.49 4.13 2.29
CA LEU A 462 23.31 2.73 2.69
C LEU A 462 22.91 2.62 4.15
N ILE A 463 23.51 3.42 5.04
CA ILE A 463 23.07 3.54 6.44
C ILE A 463 21.64 4.07 6.49
N LEU A 464 21.31 5.06 5.67
CA LEU A 464 19.96 5.58 5.51
C LEU A 464 19.02 4.44 5.13
N ALA A 465 19.32 3.69 4.06
CA ALA A 465 18.49 2.60 3.56
C ALA A 465 18.34 1.44 4.56
N ALA A 466 19.40 1.10 5.31
CA ALA A 466 19.34 0.11 6.38
C ALA A 466 18.49 0.59 7.56
N ALA A 467 18.59 1.88 7.92
CA ALA A 467 17.69 2.51 8.88
C ALA A 467 16.24 2.52 8.37
N VAL A 468 16.02 2.77 7.05
CA VAL A 468 14.69 2.70 6.38
C VAL A 468 14.10 1.36 6.62
N TRP A 469 14.84 0.36 6.20
CA TRP A 469 14.44 -1.00 6.33
C TRP A 469 14.11 -1.39 7.78
N TRP A 470 14.97 -1.03 8.75
CA TRP A 470 14.74 -1.38 10.14
C TRP A 470 13.47 -0.72 10.71
N LEU A 471 13.27 0.56 10.43
CA LEU A 471 12.11 1.28 10.93
C LEU A 471 10.83 0.80 10.24
N THR A 472 10.78 0.81 8.91
CA THR A 472 9.54 0.55 8.16
C THR A 472 9.17 -0.92 8.06
N CYS A 473 10.16 -1.82 8.11
CA CYS A 473 9.95 -3.27 7.94
C CYS A 473 10.35 -4.05 9.19
N GLY A 474 11.53 -3.77 9.76
CA GLY A 474 12.10 -4.54 10.89
C GLY A 474 11.25 -4.44 12.18
N ARG A 475 10.90 -3.24 12.62
CA ARG A 475 10.11 -3.01 13.84
C ARG A 475 8.66 -3.53 13.74
N PRO A 476 7.87 -3.21 12.70
CA PRO A 476 6.54 -3.81 12.54
C PRO A 476 6.61 -5.33 12.41
N TYR A 477 7.60 -5.88 11.72
CA TYR A 477 7.79 -7.33 11.68
C TYR A 477 8.04 -7.91 13.08
N GLN A 478 8.89 -7.29 13.89
CA GLN A 478 9.08 -7.73 15.29
C GLN A 478 7.79 -7.67 16.09
N SER A 479 6.99 -6.61 15.92
CA SER A 479 5.67 -6.49 16.54
C SER A 479 4.75 -7.64 16.14
N GLN A 480 4.66 -7.92 14.85
CA GLN A 480 3.82 -8.98 14.30
C GLN A 480 4.26 -10.37 14.74
N VAL A 481 5.57 -10.63 14.79
CA VAL A 481 6.11 -11.89 15.35
C VAL A 481 5.73 -12.04 16.81
N CYS A 482 5.85 -10.97 17.60
CA CYS A 482 5.43 -11.00 19.00
C CYS A 482 3.92 -11.28 19.11
N LEU A 483 3.10 -10.61 18.29
CA LEU A 483 1.65 -10.80 18.25
C LEU A 483 1.27 -12.25 17.86
N ALA A 484 1.84 -12.79 16.79
CA ALA A 484 1.56 -14.14 16.32
C ALA A 484 1.97 -15.20 17.35
N ASN A 485 3.14 -15.04 17.98
CA ASN A 485 3.59 -15.92 19.05
C ASN A 485 2.66 -15.83 20.27
N ALA A 486 2.21 -14.62 20.64
CA ALA A 486 1.26 -14.42 21.73
C ALA A 486 -0.08 -15.11 21.45
N GLU A 487 -0.64 -14.93 20.25
CA GLU A 487 -1.88 -15.60 19.83
C GLU A 487 -1.72 -17.13 19.79
N GLY A 488 -0.57 -17.63 19.33
CA GLY A 488 -0.23 -19.06 19.37
C GLY A 488 -0.19 -19.63 20.79
N MET A 489 0.31 -18.85 21.76
CA MET A 489 0.29 -19.23 23.17
C MET A 489 -1.14 -19.23 23.74
N VAL A 490 -1.94 -18.21 23.43
CA VAL A 490 -3.36 -18.14 23.83
C VAL A 490 -4.13 -19.35 23.29
N LYS A 491 -3.92 -19.74 22.03
CA LYS A 491 -4.57 -20.94 21.44
C LYS A 491 -4.21 -22.24 22.15
N ARG A 492 -3.04 -22.29 22.80
CA ARG A 492 -2.59 -23.44 23.62
C ARG A 492 -3.04 -23.32 25.09
N GLY A 493 -3.87 -22.32 25.42
CA GLY A 493 -4.33 -22.06 26.79
C GLY A 493 -3.30 -21.33 27.68
N ASN A 494 -2.15 -20.90 27.14
CA ASN A 494 -1.11 -20.21 27.90
C ASN A 494 -1.27 -18.68 27.79
N ASP A 495 -2.27 -18.14 28.49
CA ASP A 495 -2.48 -16.69 28.56
C ASP A 495 -1.32 -15.97 29.29
N ALA A 496 -0.75 -16.56 30.34
CA ALA A 496 0.32 -15.95 31.13
C ALA A 496 1.59 -15.67 30.30
N GLY A 497 1.98 -16.62 29.43
CA GLY A 497 3.10 -16.47 28.52
C GLY A 497 2.84 -15.47 27.38
N ALA A 498 1.57 -15.23 27.01
CA ALA A 498 1.21 -14.32 25.93
C ALA A 498 1.32 -12.84 26.34
N VAL A 499 1.06 -12.50 27.61
CA VAL A 499 1.12 -11.12 28.14
C VAL A 499 2.42 -10.37 27.81
N PRO A 500 3.64 -10.89 28.12
CA PRO A 500 4.88 -10.19 27.81
C PRO A 500 5.10 -10.00 26.30
N LEU A 501 4.61 -10.93 25.48
CA LEU A 501 4.69 -10.82 24.03
C LEU A 501 3.75 -9.73 23.49
N TYR A 502 2.52 -9.63 23.99
CA TYR A 502 1.64 -8.51 23.63
C TYR A 502 2.20 -7.17 24.07
N ARG A 503 2.78 -7.06 25.28
CA ARG A 503 3.45 -5.83 25.74
C ARG A 503 4.62 -5.45 24.84
N ARG A 504 5.42 -6.43 24.42
CA ARG A 504 6.52 -6.21 23.48
C ARG A 504 6.01 -5.80 22.11
N ALA A 505 4.94 -6.41 21.60
CA ALA A 505 4.28 -6.01 20.36
C ALA A 505 3.80 -4.56 20.43
N ILE A 506 3.20 -4.13 21.54
CA ILE A 506 2.80 -2.73 21.75
C ILE A 506 4.00 -1.78 21.78
N ALA A 507 5.11 -2.20 22.39
CA ALA A 507 6.32 -1.38 22.49
C ALA A 507 7.08 -1.24 21.15
N THR A 508 7.01 -2.25 20.27
CA THR A 508 7.69 -2.25 18.96
C THR A 508 6.79 -1.86 17.80
N GLY A 509 5.48 -2.08 17.94
CA GLY A 509 4.44 -1.82 16.95
C GLY A 509 3.97 -0.38 17.01
N LEU A 510 4.59 0.48 16.22
CA LEU A 510 4.14 1.86 16.02
C LEU A 510 2.95 1.97 15.06
N TYR A 511 2.54 0.89 14.39
CA TYR A 511 1.38 0.89 13.49
C TYR A 511 0.08 0.67 14.26
N HIS A 512 -0.87 1.59 14.10
CA HIS A 512 -2.10 1.62 14.88
C HIS A 512 -2.97 0.36 14.72
N VAL A 513 -2.97 -0.31 13.57
CA VAL A 513 -3.76 -1.55 13.36
C VAL A 513 -3.27 -2.68 14.27
N ASP A 514 -1.96 -2.92 14.32
CA ASP A 514 -1.37 -3.89 15.24
C ASP A 514 -1.47 -3.40 16.69
N TYR A 515 -1.42 -2.08 16.90
CA TYR A 515 -1.52 -1.46 18.22
C TYR A 515 -2.91 -1.65 18.86
N VAL A 516 -4.01 -1.31 18.18
CA VAL A 516 -5.39 -1.47 18.68
C VAL A 516 -5.68 -2.94 18.95
N ARG A 517 -5.31 -3.82 18.00
CA ARG A 517 -5.46 -5.27 18.16
C ARG A 517 -4.65 -5.80 19.34
N SER A 518 -3.39 -5.39 19.48
CA SER A 518 -2.54 -5.82 20.59
C SER A 518 -3.06 -5.35 21.94
N HIS A 519 -3.59 -4.13 22.05
CA HIS A 519 -4.20 -3.64 23.31
C HIS A 519 -5.47 -4.41 23.67
N LEU A 520 -6.34 -4.67 22.69
CA LEU A 520 -7.55 -5.46 22.92
C LEU A 520 -7.22 -6.88 23.36
N LEU A 521 -6.31 -7.54 22.64
CA LEU A 521 -5.90 -8.91 22.95
C LEU A 521 -5.16 -8.99 24.28
N LEU A 522 -4.31 -8.01 24.60
CA LEU A 522 -3.69 -7.91 25.92
C LEU A 522 -4.75 -7.74 27.02
N GLY A 523 -5.70 -6.82 26.86
CA GLY A 523 -6.76 -6.58 27.84
C GLY A 523 -7.61 -7.83 28.08
N THR A 524 -8.04 -8.51 27.01
CA THR A 524 -8.81 -9.77 27.13
C THR A 524 -7.99 -10.91 27.74
N CYS A 525 -6.70 -11.00 27.43
CA CYS A 525 -5.80 -11.99 28.01
C CYS A 525 -5.58 -11.75 29.51
N LEU A 526 -5.36 -10.49 29.92
CA LEU A 526 -5.29 -10.10 31.33
C LEU A 526 -6.59 -10.39 32.08
N ALA A 527 -7.75 -10.15 31.46
CA ALA A 527 -9.05 -10.46 32.04
C ALA A 527 -9.25 -11.98 32.24
N ARG A 528 -8.80 -12.83 31.32
CA ARG A 528 -8.81 -14.31 31.50
C ARG A 528 -7.93 -14.77 32.65
N LEU A 529 -6.83 -14.04 32.90
CA LEU A 529 -5.94 -14.25 34.05
C LEU A 529 -6.46 -13.61 35.35
N GLN A 530 -7.69 -13.08 35.34
CA GLN A 530 -8.32 -12.37 36.47
C GLN A 530 -7.55 -11.12 36.96
N ARG A 531 -6.65 -10.57 36.12
CA ARG A 531 -5.91 -9.33 36.38
C ARG A 531 -6.72 -8.13 35.91
N TYR A 532 -7.88 -7.92 36.53
CA TYR A 532 -8.93 -7.02 36.03
C TYR A 532 -8.54 -5.55 36.03
N GLU A 533 -7.78 -5.09 37.03
CA GLU A 533 -7.29 -3.71 37.11
C GLU A 533 -6.33 -3.39 35.96
N GLU A 534 -5.38 -4.29 35.67
CA GLU A 534 -4.47 -4.12 34.55
C GLU A 534 -5.19 -4.22 33.20
N ALA A 535 -6.16 -5.13 33.09
CA ALA A 535 -6.99 -5.26 31.89
C ALA A 535 -7.78 -3.96 31.63
N GLY A 536 -8.37 -3.38 32.68
CA GLY A 536 -9.08 -2.11 32.64
C GLY A 536 -8.18 -0.98 32.15
N ALA A 537 -6.99 -0.82 32.76
CA ALA A 537 -6.05 0.23 32.38
C ALA A 537 -5.60 0.14 30.89
N VAL A 538 -5.36 -1.08 30.39
CA VAL A 538 -4.98 -1.30 28.98
C VAL A 538 -6.12 -0.93 28.04
N LEU A 539 -7.36 -1.29 28.35
CA LEU A 539 -8.52 -0.99 27.51
C LEU A 539 -9.00 0.45 27.64
N GLU A 540 -8.83 1.10 28.79
CA GLU A 540 -9.08 2.55 28.97
C GLU A 540 -8.15 3.35 28.08
N LYS A 541 -6.86 2.98 28.04
CA LYS A 541 -5.89 3.56 27.11
C LYS A 541 -6.30 3.35 25.65
N LEU A 542 -6.77 2.15 25.31
CA LEU A 542 -7.29 1.87 23.97
C LEU A 542 -8.49 2.76 23.62
N GLN A 543 -9.41 2.92 24.56
CA GLN A 543 -10.62 3.73 24.39
C GLN A 543 -10.31 5.23 24.23
N ALA A 544 -9.28 5.73 24.91
CA ALA A 544 -8.81 7.10 24.75
C ALA A 544 -8.16 7.33 23.38
N LEU A 545 -7.41 6.35 22.87
CA LEU A 545 -6.73 6.43 21.57
C LEU A 545 -7.67 6.21 20.39
N ALA A 546 -8.66 5.35 20.54
CA ALA A 546 -9.65 5.06 19.51
C ALA A 546 -11.08 5.18 20.07
N PRO A 547 -11.61 6.41 20.25
CA PRO A 547 -12.93 6.63 20.86
C PRO A 547 -14.08 5.97 20.10
N ASN A 548 -13.94 5.90 18.76
CA ASN A 548 -14.90 5.26 17.88
C ASN A 548 -14.60 3.78 17.64
N TYR A 549 -13.66 3.16 18.38
CA TYR A 549 -13.52 1.72 18.45
C TYR A 549 -14.46 1.14 19.52
N HIS A 550 -15.69 0.83 19.16
CA HIS A 550 -16.73 0.55 20.17
C HIS A 550 -16.48 -0.76 20.93
N ARG A 551 -15.81 -1.75 20.33
CA ARG A 551 -15.60 -3.08 20.94
C ARG A 551 -14.82 -3.02 22.26
N SER A 552 -13.93 -2.04 22.47
CA SER A 552 -13.27 -1.86 23.77
C SER A 552 -14.26 -1.54 24.88
N ARG A 553 -15.35 -0.81 24.61
CA ARG A 553 -16.40 -0.50 25.61
C ARG A 553 -17.12 -1.75 26.10
N LEU A 554 -17.36 -2.73 25.24
CA LEU A 554 -17.97 -4.00 25.62
C LEU A 554 -17.10 -4.76 26.64
N TYR A 555 -15.79 -4.84 26.36
CA TYR A 555 -14.84 -5.50 27.25
C TYR A 555 -14.56 -4.69 28.52
N LEU A 556 -14.52 -3.35 28.45
CA LEU A 556 -14.46 -2.48 29.62
C LEU A 556 -15.69 -2.68 30.52
N GLY A 557 -16.88 -2.76 29.93
CA GLY A 557 -18.10 -3.08 30.65
C GLY A 557 -18.00 -4.40 31.41
N ASP A 558 -17.54 -5.46 30.76
CA ASP A 558 -17.29 -6.77 31.38
C ASP A 558 -16.31 -6.68 32.56
N ILE A 559 -15.19 -5.98 32.36
CA ILE A 559 -14.15 -5.81 33.38
C ILE A 559 -14.67 -4.97 34.55
N TYR A 560 -15.42 -3.90 34.29
CA TYR A 560 -15.99 -3.06 35.34
C TYR A 560 -17.03 -3.82 36.18
N LEU A 561 -17.85 -4.69 35.57
CA LEU A 561 -18.74 -5.59 36.34
C LEU A 561 -17.92 -6.49 37.27
N ARG A 562 -16.84 -7.11 36.77
CA ARG A 562 -15.96 -7.97 37.58
C ARG A 562 -15.22 -7.24 38.70
N LEU A 563 -14.96 -5.94 38.52
CA LEU A 563 -14.38 -5.04 39.53
C LEU A 563 -15.43 -4.46 40.49
N GLY A 564 -16.72 -4.80 40.33
CA GLY A 564 -17.82 -4.21 41.12
C GLY A 564 -18.10 -2.74 40.82
N ARG A 565 -17.51 -2.18 39.75
CA ARG A 565 -17.72 -0.79 39.30
C ARG A 565 -18.96 -0.71 38.41
N VAL A 566 -20.10 -1.15 38.93
CA VAL A 566 -21.35 -1.34 38.18
C VAL A 566 -21.83 -0.08 37.46
N PRO A 567 -21.76 1.14 38.03
CA PRO A 567 -22.14 2.36 37.30
C PRO A 567 -21.31 2.59 36.03
N SER A 568 -19.98 2.49 36.13
CA SER A 568 -19.07 2.65 34.99
C SER A 568 -19.25 1.54 33.94
N ALA A 569 -19.60 0.33 34.39
CA ALA A 569 -19.96 -0.77 33.50
C ALA A 569 -21.22 -0.43 32.68
N MET A 570 -22.29 0.00 33.36
CA MET A 570 -23.56 0.34 32.72
C MET A 570 -23.41 1.49 31.73
N ASP A 571 -22.62 2.52 32.04
CA ASP A 571 -22.33 3.59 31.10
C ASP A 571 -21.61 3.10 29.84
N SER A 572 -20.55 2.29 30.01
CA SER A 572 -19.80 1.73 28.89
C SER A 572 -20.66 0.82 28.01
N LEU A 573 -21.46 -0.04 28.64
CA LEU A 573 -22.34 -1.00 27.96
C LEU A 573 -23.52 -0.31 27.27
N ARG A 574 -24.12 0.73 27.86
CA ARG A 574 -25.19 1.51 27.25
C ARG A 574 -24.72 2.21 25.99
N ILE A 575 -23.54 2.84 26.04
CA ILE A 575 -22.94 3.47 24.85
C ILE A 575 -22.69 2.40 23.79
N TYR A 576 -22.09 1.27 24.16
CA TYR A 576 -21.86 0.17 23.21
C TYR A 576 -23.16 -0.35 22.58
N HIS A 577 -24.21 -0.55 23.39
CA HIS A 577 -25.52 -1.02 22.96
C HIS A 577 -26.19 -0.06 21.98
N SER A 578 -26.13 1.26 22.26
CA SER A 578 -26.69 2.27 21.35
C SER A 578 -26.07 2.23 19.95
N GLN A 579 -24.83 1.76 19.86
CA GLN A 579 -24.07 1.64 18.61
C GLN A 579 -24.15 0.25 17.99
N ASN A 580 -24.36 -0.79 18.82
CA ASN A 580 -24.39 -2.20 18.43
C ASN A 580 -25.64 -2.89 18.97
N PRO A 581 -26.86 -2.48 18.53
CA PRO A 581 -28.10 -2.99 19.08
C PRO A 581 -28.35 -4.46 18.73
N TYR A 582 -27.61 -5.03 17.77
CA TYR A 582 -27.79 -6.42 17.33
C TYR A 582 -26.72 -7.38 17.86
N ASP A 583 -25.76 -6.92 18.69
CA ASP A 583 -24.80 -7.82 19.33
C ASP A 583 -25.43 -8.46 20.58
N PRO A 584 -25.72 -9.78 20.60
CA PRO A 584 -26.30 -10.43 21.78
C PRO A 584 -25.40 -10.33 23.02
N ALA A 585 -24.09 -10.13 22.84
CA ALA A 585 -23.12 -10.10 23.92
C ALA A 585 -23.24 -8.86 24.83
N VAL A 586 -23.83 -7.76 24.36
CA VAL A 586 -24.08 -6.58 25.22
C VAL A 586 -25.29 -6.80 26.13
N TYR A 587 -26.33 -7.47 25.64
CA TYR A 587 -27.54 -7.74 26.42
C TYR A 587 -27.26 -8.63 27.63
N LEU A 588 -26.39 -9.63 27.45
CA LEU A 588 -25.92 -10.47 28.55
C LEU A 588 -25.27 -9.62 29.66
N ARG A 589 -24.38 -8.70 29.29
CA ARG A 589 -23.64 -7.86 30.24
C ARG A 589 -24.52 -6.81 30.89
N LEU A 590 -25.43 -6.18 30.13
CA LEU A 590 -26.43 -5.27 30.68
C LEU A 590 -27.34 -5.98 31.68
N ALA A 591 -27.74 -7.22 31.40
CA ALA A 591 -28.54 -8.01 32.33
C ALA A 591 -27.80 -8.32 33.64
N ILE A 592 -26.52 -8.69 33.55
CA ILE A 592 -25.67 -8.90 34.73
C ILE A 592 -25.56 -7.60 35.54
N GLY A 593 -25.31 -6.46 34.89
CA GLY A 593 -25.25 -5.16 35.55
C GLY A 593 -26.57 -4.77 36.23
N HIS A 594 -27.72 -4.93 35.57
CA HIS A 594 -29.03 -4.69 36.18
C HIS A 594 -29.30 -5.62 37.38
N ARG A 595 -28.89 -6.89 37.29
CA ARG A 595 -29.02 -7.84 38.40
C ARG A 595 -28.19 -7.42 39.60
N GLU A 596 -26.95 -6.97 39.40
CA GLU A 596 -26.09 -6.44 40.47
C GLU A 596 -26.63 -5.16 41.10
N LEU A 597 -27.40 -4.36 40.36
CA LEU A 597 -28.14 -3.20 40.87
C LEU A 597 -29.48 -3.57 41.56
N GLY A 598 -29.82 -4.85 41.66
CA GLY A 598 -31.09 -5.31 42.22
C GLY A 598 -32.32 -5.10 41.31
N GLN A 599 -32.09 -4.78 40.04
CA GLN A 599 -33.11 -4.45 39.05
C GLN A 599 -33.54 -5.67 38.23
N SER A 600 -34.11 -6.68 38.89
CA SER A 600 -34.41 -7.98 38.27
C SER A 600 -35.31 -7.91 37.05
N ALA A 601 -36.32 -7.01 37.03
CA ALA A 601 -37.21 -6.85 35.88
C ALA A 601 -36.48 -6.37 34.62
N GLN A 602 -35.54 -5.43 34.78
CA GLN A 602 -34.75 -4.87 33.69
C GLN A 602 -33.70 -5.88 33.20
N ALA A 603 -33.13 -6.66 34.13
CA ALA A 603 -32.25 -7.78 33.78
C ALA A 603 -32.97 -8.82 32.91
N GLU A 604 -34.21 -9.19 33.28
CA GLU A 604 -35.01 -10.14 32.50
C GLU A 604 -35.34 -9.59 31.10
N GLU A 605 -35.72 -8.31 31.01
CA GLU A 605 -35.98 -7.65 29.73
C GLU A 605 -34.76 -7.71 28.79
N MET A 606 -33.56 -7.41 29.31
CA MET A 606 -32.33 -7.46 28.52
C MET A 606 -32.02 -8.88 28.04
N LEU A 607 -32.16 -9.89 28.91
CA LEU A 607 -31.94 -11.29 28.53
C LEU A 607 -32.94 -11.75 27.45
N GLN A 608 -34.21 -11.35 27.55
CA GLN A 608 -35.21 -11.65 26.52
C GLN A 608 -34.84 -11.03 25.17
N LYS A 609 -34.39 -9.77 25.15
CA LYS A 609 -33.90 -9.12 23.92
C LYS A 609 -32.68 -9.84 23.35
N GLY A 610 -31.71 -10.21 24.19
CA GLY A 610 -30.54 -10.99 23.77
C GLY A 610 -30.90 -12.36 23.18
N LEU A 611 -31.82 -13.09 23.82
CA LEU A 611 -32.28 -14.40 23.34
C LEU A 611 -33.11 -14.32 22.05
N LYS A 612 -33.80 -13.21 21.78
CA LYS A 612 -34.43 -12.98 20.46
C LYS A 612 -33.39 -12.89 19.34
N LEU A 613 -32.24 -12.29 19.61
CA LEU A 613 -31.15 -12.14 18.64
C LEU A 613 -30.31 -13.43 18.50
N ALA A 614 -30.09 -14.14 19.60
CA ALA A 614 -29.33 -15.38 19.62
C ALA A 614 -30.03 -16.44 20.49
N PRO A 615 -31.05 -17.15 19.96
CA PRO A 615 -31.86 -18.10 20.74
C PRO A 615 -31.06 -19.24 21.36
N ASN A 616 -29.97 -19.65 20.71
CA ASN A 616 -29.12 -20.79 21.11
C ASN A 616 -27.90 -20.37 21.95
N ASN A 617 -27.85 -19.13 22.44
CA ASN A 617 -26.72 -18.66 23.23
C ASN A 617 -26.80 -19.20 24.67
N ALA A 618 -25.95 -20.18 24.99
CA ALA A 618 -25.94 -20.84 26.30
C ALA A 618 -25.74 -19.88 27.48
N ALA A 619 -24.91 -18.85 27.34
CA ALA A 619 -24.66 -17.90 28.43
C ALA A 619 -25.90 -17.05 28.74
N LEU A 620 -26.63 -16.59 27.71
CA LEU A 620 -27.90 -15.88 27.89
C LEU A 620 -28.97 -16.78 28.53
N GLN A 621 -29.03 -18.06 28.14
CA GLN A 621 -29.97 -19.02 28.73
C GLN A 621 -29.64 -19.31 30.20
N GLN A 622 -28.35 -19.48 30.53
CA GLN A 622 -27.89 -19.70 31.90
C GLN A 622 -28.20 -18.51 32.81
N GLU A 623 -27.92 -17.29 32.37
CA GLU A 623 -28.25 -16.09 33.16
C GLU A 623 -29.77 -15.91 33.34
N MET A 624 -30.58 -16.26 32.33
CA MET A 624 -32.05 -16.25 32.46
C MET A 624 -32.54 -17.26 33.51
N GLN A 625 -31.96 -18.45 33.53
CA GLN A 625 -32.27 -19.46 34.55
C GLN A 625 -31.82 -18.99 35.94
N ALA A 626 -30.62 -18.42 36.07
CA ALA A 626 -30.09 -17.91 37.32
C ALA A 626 -30.94 -16.77 37.90
N LEU A 627 -31.49 -15.90 37.04
CA LEU A 627 -32.36 -14.80 37.44
C LEU A 627 -33.73 -15.28 37.94
N ARG A 628 -34.25 -16.38 37.38
CA ARG A 628 -35.55 -16.98 37.73
C ARG A 628 -35.47 -17.99 38.86
N ALA A 629 -34.28 -18.45 39.21
CA ALA A 629 -34.08 -19.33 40.36
C ALA A 629 -34.46 -18.58 41.65
N PRO A 630 -35.20 -19.21 42.58
CA PRO A 630 -35.54 -18.59 43.86
C PRO A 630 -34.24 -18.25 44.59
N GLN A 631 -34.05 -16.98 44.95
CA GLN A 631 -32.88 -16.59 45.73
C GLN A 631 -32.95 -17.29 47.09
N PRO A 632 -31.86 -17.93 47.56
CA PRO A 632 -31.83 -18.45 48.92
C PRO A 632 -32.03 -17.27 49.88
N SER A 633 -33.02 -17.38 50.75
CA SER A 633 -33.24 -16.44 51.86
C SER A 633 -31.90 -16.25 52.57
N ARG A 634 -31.34 -15.03 52.50
CA ARG A 634 -30.12 -14.69 53.25
C ARG A 634 -30.39 -14.99 54.74
N PRO A 635 -29.52 -15.77 55.41
CA PRO A 635 -29.67 -16.04 56.84
C PRO A 635 -29.51 -14.78 57.68
#